data_AF-A0AAD9UYP3-F1
#
_entry.id   AF-A0AAD9UYP3-F1
#
_cell.length_a   1.000
_cell.length_b   1.000
_cell.length_c   1.000
_cell.angle_alpha   90.00
_cell.angle_beta   90.00
_cell.angle_gamma   90.00
#
_symmetry.space_group_name_H-M   'P 1'
#
loop_
_entity.id
_entity.type
_entity.pdbx_description
1 polymer ?
#
loop_
_entity_poly.entity_id
_entity_poly.type
_entity_poly.pdbx_seq_one_letter_code
_entity_poly.pdbx_strand_id
1 'polypeptide(L)'
;MAENKRNRKPNFTAAECSVIFEEAEQNIEIIKSKFTSTLTNKNKTKVWEDITAKVNSLGVCLRSVSEVKEKWQGMVGAAKKEFSKFRASQRKTGAGEKPASRKTSSKKIIEIFGDDPSFSGIQGGLESAVPVSVLDTPSLGLTEQEISGAEAGERDVSVTAEIALPPTCLAQLQVPIIADGNSSQQNPSLSSSHQEVQLAATKKRKRECMEDKIHEMHLIVVTKESKKLDMEMENLLLKREKLQLEIKKLKSGFEGKIGKSKTYFGLDKHYPCVVVVGLGKKDVASDNETSEECERTANFRQASAVGVQALKDCGVQTADVDSFSNPQAAAEGAALSLFSFDNLKSSKQYRLDVQLYQHVYSETELTSEEEKTEASKWRQLWQDGLLLSGAQNFARELMETPSNLMTPTVFADTLSKRLSDLQNVEVYARDHFWAEEQKMGAFLSVGKGSMEPSVFLEMKYFGSESKESSPLIFVGKGVTFDSGGISIKPAAGMGQMKADMGGAASVSAAFEAIARLHLPVNVTALIPLCENMPSGCANKPGDVVTARNGKTIEIDNTDAEGRLILADALCYASEVKPLAIIDVATLTGAMDIALGQAATGVFTNSLSLWNLICQAGFDCGERMWRMPLYKHYSDQIKSDVADIRNTGKKRSAGACTAAAFLQEFVEAEHWAHFDIAGVMDNSANAIPYLNKGMSGRPTRVLVEIARGFAINKLR
;
A
#
# COMPACT_ATOMS: atom_id res chain seq x y z
N MET A 1 38.06 -10.45 18.87
CA MET A 1 37.33 -9.34 19.52
C MET A 1 38.31 -8.19 19.73
N ALA A 2 37.98 -6.99 19.28
CA ALA A 2 38.66 -5.74 19.63
C ALA A 2 37.58 -4.66 19.79
N GLU A 3 37.75 -3.74 20.73
CA GLU A 3 36.65 -2.94 21.27
C GLU A 3 36.16 -1.85 20.31
N ASN A 4 34.84 -1.61 20.31
CA ASN A 4 34.24 -0.41 19.72
C ASN A 4 33.26 0.25 20.73
N LYS A 5 33.81 0.66 21.88
CA LYS A 5 33.08 1.45 22.89
C LYS A 5 32.87 2.86 22.36
N ARG A 6 31.73 3.10 21.70
CA ARG A 6 31.26 4.46 21.39
C ARG A 6 31.12 5.24 22.70
N ASN A 7 31.84 6.35 22.84
CA ASN A 7 31.70 7.30 23.95
C ASN A 7 30.26 7.85 24.01
N ARG A 8 29.40 7.24 24.83
CA ARG A 8 28.11 7.83 25.20
C ARG A 8 28.38 8.94 26.22
N LYS A 9 27.97 10.18 25.90
CA LYS A 9 27.93 11.27 26.88
C LYS A 9 27.10 10.83 28.10
N PRO A 10 27.42 11.30 29.32
CA PRO A 10 26.60 11.01 30.50
C PRO A 10 25.16 11.51 30.32
N ASN A 11 24.21 10.86 30.98
CA ASN A 11 22.81 11.27 30.99
C ASN A 11 22.65 12.70 31.55
N PHE A 12 21.53 13.35 31.21
CA PHE A 12 21.15 14.62 31.84
C PHE A 12 20.89 14.43 33.34
N THR A 13 21.54 15.25 34.15
CA THR A 13 21.37 15.37 35.61
C THR A 13 19.99 15.94 35.97
N ALA A 14 19.59 15.79 37.24
CA ALA A 14 18.33 16.36 37.73
C ALA A 14 18.29 17.90 37.64
N ALA A 15 19.42 18.57 37.85
CA ALA A 15 19.54 20.02 37.73
C ALA A 15 19.38 20.47 36.27
N GLU A 16 20.11 19.85 35.32
CA GLU A 16 19.93 20.12 33.88
C GLU A 16 18.46 19.88 33.45
N CYS A 17 17.81 18.80 33.92
CA CYS A 17 16.41 18.53 33.61
C CYS A 17 15.44 19.58 34.16
N SER A 18 15.73 20.14 35.34
CA SER A 18 14.87 21.14 35.99
C SER A 18 14.93 22.47 35.24
N VAL A 19 16.12 22.91 34.84
CA VAL A 19 16.30 24.14 34.06
C VAL A 19 15.77 24.01 32.62
N ILE A 20 15.89 22.84 31.98
CA ILE A 20 15.17 22.56 30.71
C ILE A 20 13.66 22.74 30.90
N PHE A 21 13.11 22.28 32.02
CA PHE A 21 11.68 22.38 32.28
C PHE A 21 11.23 23.83 32.56
N GLU A 22 11.89 24.53 33.49
CA GLU A 22 11.51 25.88 33.90
C GLU A 22 11.63 26.91 32.77
N GLU A 23 12.71 26.85 31.98
CA GLU A 23 12.94 27.79 30.87
C GLU A 23 12.02 27.51 29.67
N ALA A 24 11.66 26.23 29.43
CA ALA A 24 10.68 25.86 28.41
C ALA A 24 9.22 26.16 28.85
N GLU A 25 8.92 26.10 30.15
CA GLU A 25 7.66 26.56 30.75
C GLU A 25 7.49 28.08 30.54
N GLN A 26 8.53 28.88 30.82
CA GLN A 26 8.52 30.34 30.62
C GLN A 26 8.38 30.76 29.14
N ASN A 27 8.91 29.98 28.20
CA ASN A 27 8.91 30.30 26.77
C ASN A 27 7.87 29.51 25.95
N ILE A 28 6.88 28.91 26.62
CA ILE A 28 6.03 27.87 26.02
C ILE A 28 5.23 28.34 24.81
N GLU A 29 4.73 29.59 24.80
CA GLU A 29 3.96 30.15 23.68
C GLU A 29 4.80 30.22 22.39
N ILE A 30 6.07 30.59 22.49
CA ILE A 30 7.00 30.63 21.36
C ILE A 30 7.30 29.20 20.89
N ILE A 31 7.54 28.28 21.83
CA ILE A 31 7.85 26.87 21.56
C ILE A 31 6.68 26.15 20.88
N LYS A 32 5.43 26.40 21.32
CA LYS A 32 4.20 25.78 20.79
C LYS A 32 3.64 26.41 19.52
N SER A 33 3.96 27.69 19.24
CA SER A 33 3.38 28.46 18.15
C SER A 33 3.30 27.65 16.84
N LYS A 34 2.10 27.45 16.29
CA LYS A 34 1.89 26.65 15.07
C LYS A 34 2.32 27.40 13.78
N PHE A 35 2.69 28.67 13.89
CA PHE A 35 3.17 29.48 12.77
C PHE A 35 4.61 29.11 12.37
N THR A 36 4.86 29.05 11.06
CA THR A 36 6.10 28.58 10.43
C THR A 36 6.85 29.68 9.66
N SER A 37 6.55 30.96 9.94
CA SER A 37 7.24 32.09 9.29
C SER A 37 8.74 32.10 9.62
N THR A 38 9.55 32.67 8.72
CA THR A 38 11.00 32.82 8.91
C THR A 38 11.34 33.55 10.21
N LEU A 39 10.50 34.51 10.64
CA LEU A 39 10.67 35.23 11.91
C LEU A 39 10.32 34.33 13.12
N THR A 40 9.20 33.59 13.05
CA THR A 40 8.80 32.65 14.11
C THR A 40 9.84 31.54 14.31
N ASN A 41 10.41 31.02 13.23
CA ASN A 41 11.44 29.98 13.29
C ASN A 41 12.76 30.52 13.87
N LYS A 42 13.18 31.75 13.53
CA LYS A 42 14.33 32.42 14.17
C LYS A 42 14.11 32.59 15.68
N ASN A 43 12.93 33.03 16.10
CA ASN A 43 12.62 33.21 17.53
C ASN A 43 12.63 31.88 18.29
N LYS A 44 12.06 30.82 17.73
CA LYS A 44 12.14 29.46 18.30
C LYS A 44 13.58 28.96 18.42
N THR A 45 14.40 29.14 17.38
CA THR A 45 15.81 28.72 17.42
C THR A 45 16.57 29.45 18.54
N LYS A 46 16.41 30.77 18.65
CA LYS A 46 17.03 31.58 19.69
C LYS A 46 16.64 31.12 21.10
N VAL A 47 15.35 30.90 21.38
CA VAL A 47 14.87 30.38 22.68
C VAL A 47 15.58 29.06 23.03
N TRP A 48 15.72 28.14 22.07
CA TRP A 48 16.40 26.87 22.33
C TRP A 48 17.92 26.99 22.47
N GLU A 49 18.55 27.98 21.83
CA GLU A 49 19.96 28.33 22.06
C GLU A 49 20.16 28.90 23.48
N ASP A 50 19.29 29.81 23.92
CA ASP A 50 19.32 30.41 25.26
C ASP A 50 19.11 29.34 26.37
N ILE A 51 18.14 28.43 26.20
CA ILE A 51 17.94 27.27 27.09
C ILE A 51 19.20 26.39 27.12
N THR A 52 19.79 26.11 25.96
CA THR A 52 21.00 25.26 25.86
C THR A 52 22.21 25.91 26.53
N ALA A 53 22.36 27.24 26.44
CA ALA A 53 23.41 27.98 27.15
C ALA A 53 23.24 27.87 28.66
N LYS A 54 22.01 28.03 29.19
CA LYS A 54 21.72 27.85 30.62
C LYS A 54 22.00 26.43 31.09
N VAL A 55 21.58 25.40 30.35
CA VAL A 55 21.91 23.99 30.64
C VAL A 55 23.43 23.76 30.70
N ASN A 56 24.17 24.31 29.73
CA ASN A 56 25.62 24.18 29.65
C ASN A 56 26.36 24.97 30.75
N SER A 57 25.75 25.97 31.38
CA SER A 57 26.31 26.64 32.57
C SER A 57 26.23 25.82 33.86
N LEU A 58 25.44 24.74 33.88
CA LEU A 58 25.20 23.89 35.05
C LEU A 58 25.91 22.54 34.97
N GLY A 59 26.24 22.09 33.75
CA GLY A 59 26.84 20.80 33.47
C GLY A 59 28.29 20.88 33.02
N VAL A 60 29.09 19.87 33.38
CA VAL A 60 30.48 19.71 32.89
C VAL A 60 30.51 19.17 31.44
N CYS A 61 29.39 18.68 30.92
CA CYS A 61 29.28 18.07 29.59
C CYS A 61 28.43 18.95 28.66
N LEU A 62 29.08 19.57 27.66
CA LEU A 62 28.39 20.43 26.69
C LEU A 62 27.33 19.66 25.88
N ARG A 63 26.10 20.15 25.95
CA ARG A 63 24.93 19.73 25.20
C ARG A 63 24.74 20.62 23.97
N SER A 64 24.32 20.01 22.88
CA SER A 64 23.82 20.70 21.68
C SER A 64 22.33 21.02 21.82
N VAL A 65 21.86 21.96 21.00
CA VAL A 65 20.46 22.34 20.91
C VAL A 65 19.54 21.15 20.55
N SER A 66 20.02 20.17 19.77
CA SER A 66 19.26 18.95 19.46
C SER A 66 19.10 18.07 20.69
N GLU A 67 20.19 17.80 21.43
CA GLU A 67 20.15 16.97 22.64
C GLU A 67 19.20 17.55 23.71
N VAL A 68 19.16 18.89 23.84
CA VAL A 68 18.24 19.59 24.76
C VAL A 68 16.78 19.50 24.29
N LYS A 69 16.51 19.68 22.99
CA LYS A 69 15.16 19.53 22.40
C LYS A 69 14.63 18.10 22.53
N GLU A 70 15.45 17.10 22.22
CA GLU A 70 15.12 15.68 22.36
C GLU A 70 14.82 15.33 23.83
N LYS A 71 15.62 15.86 24.76
CA LYS A 71 15.39 15.67 26.20
C LYS A 71 14.04 16.26 26.65
N TRP A 72 13.71 17.47 26.22
CA TRP A 72 12.39 18.09 26.47
C TRP A 72 11.24 17.26 25.89
N GLN A 73 11.33 16.84 24.63
CA GLN A 73 10.33 15.99 23.99
C GLN A 73 10.14 14.66 24.73
N GLY A 74 11.23 14.05 25.22
CA GLY A 74 11.19 12.86 26.05
C GLY A 74 10.48 13.08 27.40
N MET A 75 10.68 14.24 28.05
CA MET A 75 9.98 14.62 29.28
C MET A 75 8.48 14.83 29.04
N VAL A 76 8.10 15.48 27.94
CA VAL A 76 6.69 15.63 27.52
C VAL A 76 6.06 14.27 27.22
N GLY A 77 6.75 13.38 26.50
CA GLY A 77 6.28 12.03 26.21
C GLY A 77 6.09 11.16 27.47
N ALA A 78 7.00 11.27 28.44
CA ALA A 78 6.89 10.59 29.73
C ALA A 78 5.66 11.06 30.52
N ALA A 79 5.45 12.37 30.65
CA ALA A 79 4.29 12.95 31.32
C ALA A 79 2.95 12.54 30.66
N LYS A 80 2.89 12.54 29.31
CA LYS A 80 1.72 12.03 28.56
C LYS A 80 1.43 10.55 28.84
N LYS A 81 2.47 9.71 28.93
CA LYS A 81 2.33 8.27 29.25
C LYS A 81 1.87 8.05 30.69
N GLU A 82 2.32 8.87 31.64
CA GLU A 82 1.87 8.88 33.04
C GLU A 82 0.39 9.29 33.15
N PHE A 83 -0.03 10.34 32.44
CA PHE A 83 -1.43 10.79 32.40
C PHE A 83 -2.39 9.78 31.77
N SER A 84 -1.96 9.13 30.67
CA SER A 84 -2.76 8.07 30.03
C SER A 84 -2.99 6.88 30.96
N LYS A 85 -1.96 6.44 31.69
CA LYS A 85 -2.10 5.42 32.74
C LYS A 85 -3.07 5.84 33.85
N PHE A 86 -3.02 7.10 34.28
CA PHE A 86 -3.95 7.63 35.29
C PHE A 86 -5.41 7.66 34.79
N ARG A 87 -5.67 8.09 33.54
CA ARG A 87 -7.03 7.99 32.96
C ARG A 87 -7.50 6.54 32.83
N ALA A 88 -6.59 5.62 32.52
CA ALA A 88 -6.90 4.19 32.42
C ALA A 88 -7.19 3.55 33.79
N SER A 89 -6.54 3.98 34.89
CA SER A 89 -6.87 3.47 36.23
C SER A 89 -8.20 4.04 36.74
N GLN A 90 -8.47 5.34 36.54
CA GLN A 90 -9.74 5.97 36.90
C GLN A 90 -10.96 5.35 36.16
N ARG A 91 -10.77 4.79 34.96
CA ARG A 91 -11.81 4.06 34.23
C ARG A 91 -12.05 2.62 34.73
N LYS A 92 -11.18 2.07 35.59
CA LYS A 92 -11.28 0.69 36.10
C LYS A 92 -11.88 0.60 37.51
N THR A 93 -11.85 1.68 38.29
CA THR A 93 -12.38 1.71 39.65
C THR A 93 -13.64 2.58 39.70
N GLY A 94 -14.82 1.93 39.69
CA GLY A 94 -16.13 2.60 39.83
C GLY A 94 -16.40 3.22 41.20
N ALA A 95 -15.43 3.18 42.11
CA ALA A 95 -15.41 3.86 43.40
C ALA A 95 -14.04 4.51 43.60
N GLY A 96 -14.01 5.71 44.19
CA GLY A 96 -12.83 6.57 44.19
C GLY A 96 -11.74 6.15 45.18
N GLU A 97 -10.54 5.87 44.68
CA GLU A 97 -9.31 5.90 45.49
C GLU A 97 -8.61 7.26 45.40
N LYS A 98 -7.97 7.69 46.49
CA LYS A 98 -7.16 8.91 46.52
C LYS A 98 -5.96 8.79 45.57
N PRO A 99 -5.62 9.84 44.81
CA PRO A 99 -4.53 9.77 43.84
C PRO A 99 -3.17 9.62 44.52
N ALA A 100 -2.37 8.66 44.03
CA ALA A 100 -0.96 8.56 44.36
C ALA A 100 -0.23 9.89 44.04
N SER A 101 0.76 10.24 44.86
CA SER A 101 1.50 11.50 44.74
C SER A 101 2.27 11.58 43.40
N ARG A 102 1.74 12.37 42.46
CA ARG A 102 2.42 12.65 41.19
C ARG A 102 3.70 13.44 41.44
N LYS A 103 4.73 13.20 40.61
CA LYS A 103 5.92 14.06 40.57
C LYS A 103 5.50 15.46 40.10
N THR A 104 5.91 16.50 40.82
CA THR A 104 5.48 17.90 40.63
C THR A 104 5.66 18.37 39.18
N SER A 105 6.79 18.03 38.55
CA SER A 105 7.11 18.38 37.17
C SER A 105 6.17 17.72 36.15
N SER A 106 5.83 16.43 36.32
CA SER A 106 4.87 15.74 35.43
C SER A 106 3.50 16.41 35.47
N LYS A 107 3.05 16.84 36.66
CA LYS A 107 1.76 17.51 36.83
C LYS A 107 1.72 18.84 36.06
N LYS A 108 2.74 19.68 36.21
CA LYS A 108 2.86 20.95 35.47
C LYS A 108 2.95 20.75 33.95
N ILE A 109 3.73 19.78 33.46
CA ILE A 109 3.77 19.46 32.02
C ILE A 109 2.37 19.11 31.49
N ILE A 110 1.57 18.38 32.26
CA ILE A 110 0.19 18.04 31.86
C ILE A 110 -0.70 19.29 31.87
N GLU A 111 -0.61 20.14 32.89
CA GLU A 111 -1.35 21.42 32.94
C GLU A 111 -0.97 22.33 31.75
N ILE A 112 0.31 22.41 31.40
CA ILE A 112 0.79 23.17 30.23
C ILE A 112 0.21 22.63 28.91
N PHE A 113 0.13 21.31 28.70
CA PHE A 113 -0.28 20.71 27.42
C PHE A 113 -1.72 20.14 27.41
N GLY A 114 -2.51 20.40 28.46
CA GLY A 114 -3.78 19.70 28.74
C GLY A 114 -4.93 20.05 27.80
N ASP A 115 -4.97 21.30 27.31
CA ASP A 115 -6.11 21.88 26.59
C ASP A 115 -5.86 22.05 25.07
N ASP A 116 -4.92 21.32 24.46
CA ASP A 116 -4.84 21.30 22.99
C ASP A 116 -6.01 20.44 22.43
N PRO A 117 -6.96 21.02 21.66
CA PRO A 117 -8.14 20.29 21.18
C PRO A 117 -7.82 19.12 20.26
N SER A 118 -6.59 19.05 19.73
CA SER A 118 -6.10 17.89 18.98
C SER A 118 -5.86 16.64 19.85
N PHE A 119 -6.01 16.73 21.19
CA PHE A 119 -5.84 15.63 22.13
C PHE A 119 -7.01 15.46 23.13
N SER A 120 -8.03 16.32 23.10
CA SER A 120 -9.32 16.07 23.74
C SER A 120 -10.14 15.09 22.89
N GLY A 121 -10.06 13.80 23.18
CA GLY A 121 -11.02 12.83 22.66
C GLY A 121 -12.44 13.25 23.00
N ILE A 122 -13.31 13.26 21.99
CA ILE A 122 -14.68 13.79 22.00
C ILE A 122 -15.39 13.44 23.32
N GLN A 123 -15.70 14.48 24.10
CA GLN A 123 -16.55 14.37 25.27
C GLN A 123 -18.01 14.39 24.79
N GLY A 124 -18.49 13.22 24.36
CA GLY A 124 -19.90 13.03 24.03
C GLY A 124 -20.75 13.16 25.29
N GLY A 125 -21.76 14.02 25.24
CA GLY A 125 -22.66 14.28 26.38
C GLY A 125 -22.88 15.76 26.67
N LEU A 126 -23.51 16.47 25.73
CA LEU A 126 -24.38 17.59 26.10
C LEU A 126 -25.76 17.31 25.50
N GLU A 127 -26.71 16.96 26.37
CA GLU A 127 -28.12 16.95 26.02
C GLU A 127 -28.56 18.39 25.73
N SER A 128 -29.26 18.61 24.62
CA SER A 128 -29.93 19.89 24.34
C SER A 128 -31.30 19.89 25.02
N ALA A 129 -31.30 19.89 26.36
CA ALA A 129 -32.50 20.11 27.14
C ALA A 129 -32.87 21.60 27.12
N VAL A 130 -33.96 21.93 26.42
CA VAL A 130 -34.58 23.27 26.46
C VAL A 130 -35.11 23.53 27.88
N PRO A 131 -34.87 24.71 28.49
CA PRO A 131 -35.43 25.03 29.79
C PRO A 131 -36.93 25.32 29.68
N VAL A 132 -37.75 24.32 30.00
CA VAL A 132 -39.18 24.52 30.29
C VAL A 132 -39.32 24.89 31.77
N SER A 133 -40.03 25.97 32.04
CA SER A 133 -40.29 26.50 33.39
C SER A 133 -41.12 25.53 34.23
N VAL A 134 -40.71 25.35 35.49
CA VAL A 134 -41.51 24.65 36.51
C VAL A 134 -42.81 25.41 36.78
N LEU A 135 -43.93 24.68 36.78
CA LEU A 135 -45.15 25.02 37.51
C LEU A 135 -45.38 23.90 38.53
N ASP A 136 -45.74 24.28 39.75
CA ASP A 136 -45.89 23.37 40.90
C ASP A 136 -47.03 22.36 40.72
N THR A 137 -46.85 21.14 41.24
CA THR A 137 -47.75 20.48 42.23
C THR A 137 -47.19 19.10 42.65
N PRO A 138 -47.59 18.53 43.81
CA PRO A 138 -46.66 17.70 44.59
C PRO A 138 -47.04 16.21 44.79
N SER A 139 -46.04 15.49 45.32
CA SER A 139 -46.12 14.37 46.28
C SER A 139 -46.69 13.01 45.85
N LEU A 140 -45.81 12.00 45.91
CA LEU A 140 -45.96 10.61 46.40
C LEU A 140 -44.63 9.92 46.02
N GLY A 141 -43.71 9.53 46.91
CA GLY A 141 -43.82 9.25 48.33
C GLY A 141 -44.05 7.75 48.54
N LEU A 142 -42.96 6.97 48.66
CA LEU A 142 -42.85 5.69 49.37
C LEU A 142 -41.36 5.26 49.44
N THR A 143 -41.02 4.42 50.43
CA THR A 143 -39.68 4.25 51.01
C THR A 143 -39.22 2.78 51.09
N GLU A 144 -37.91 2.58 51.38
CA GLU A 144 -37.34 1.40 52.11
C GLU A 144 -37.41 0.02 51.41
N GLN A 145 -36.66 -1.05 51.75
CA GLN A 145 -35.59 -1.37 52.74
C GLN A 145 -34.76 -2.57 52.16
N GLU A 146 -33.42 -2.60 52.22
CA GLU A 146 -32.54 -3.31 53.20
C GLU A 146 -32.43 -4.86 53.10
N ILE A 147 -31.55 -5.47 53.93
CA ILE A 147 -31.16 -6.90 54.10
C ILE A 147 -30.01 -7.34 53.14
N SER A 148 -28.72 -7.52 53.50
CA SER A 148 -28.00 -8.22 54.61
C SER A 148 -28.18 -9.76 54.62
N GLY A 149 -27.20 -10.66 54.69
CA GLY A 149 -25.74 -10.60 54.90
C GLY A 149 -25.23 -12.01 55.28
N ALA A 150 -23.91 -12.17 55.51
CA ALA A 150 -23.24 -13.38 56.07
C ALA A 150 -23.31 -14.68 55.20
N GLU A 151 -22.51 -15.74 55.39
CA GLU A 151 -21.53 -16.13 56.43
C GLU A 151 -20.18 -16.64 55.85
N ALA A 152 -19.20 -16.87 56.73
CA ALA A 152 -17.86 -17.37 56.42
C ALA A 152 -17.69 -18.87 56.73
N GLY A 153 -16.57 -19.47 56.27
CA GLY A 153 -16.20 -20.85 56.60
C GLY A 153 -14.73 -21.14 56.30
N GLU A 154 -13.86 -20.99 57.30
CA GLU A 154 -12.44 -21.38 57.23
C GLU A 154 -12.25 -22.90 57.33
N ARG A 155 -11.12 -23.42 56.81
CA ARG A 155 -10.38 -24.48 57.50
C ARG A 155 -8.91 -24.64 57.09
N ASP A 156 -8.07 -24.63 58.12
CA ASP A 156 -6.78 -25.31 58.32
C ASP A 156 -5.50 -24.91 57.53
N VAL A 157 -4.38 -25.15 58.23
CA VAL A 157 -3.09 -24.47 58.14
C VAL A 157 -1.95 -25.51 58.17
N SER A 158 -0.71 -25.07 57.88
CA SER A 158 0.61 -25.67 58.29
C SER A 158 1.35 -26.49 57.20
N VAL A 159 2.70 -26.57 57.11
CA VAL A 159 3.81 -25.85 57.80
C VAL A 159 5.18 -26.08 57.07
N THR A 160 6.10 -25.10 57.17
CA THR A 160 7.60 -25.11 57.00
C THR A 160 8.37 -25.82 55.85
N ALA A 161 9.16 -25.00 55.12
CA ALA A 161 10.65 -24.96 55.03
C ALA A 161 11.58 -26.11 54.51
N GLU A 162 12.50 -25.69 53.61
CA GLU A 162 13.97 -25.91 53.57
C GLU A 162 14.70 -27.13 52.89
N ILE A 163 15.76 -26.75 52.13
CA ILE A 163 17.09 -27.40 51.84
C ILE A 163 17.19 -28.68 50.96
N ALA A 164 18.06 -28.64 49.91
CA ALA A 164 19.17 -29.60 49.62
C ALA A 164 19.85 -29.39 48.23
N LEU A 165 21.05 -29.99 48.02
CA LEU A 165 21.96 -29.79 46.86
C LEU A 165 22.16 -31.08 45.95
N PRO A 166 23.36 -31.54 45.47
CA PRO A 166 23.65 -31.89 44.05
C PRO A 166 24.08 -33.40 43.89
N PRO A 167 24.94 -33.93 42.95
CA PRO A 167 25.70 -33.38 41.79
C PRO A 167 25.89 -34.34 40.54
N THR A 168 26.90 -34.04 39.67
CA THR A 168 27.74 -34.95 38.80
C THR A 168 27.17 -35.62 37.51
N CYS A 169 27.96 -36.11 36.52
CA CYS A 169 29.25 -35.72 35.86
C CYS A 169 29.59 -36.69 34.67
N LEU A 170 30.80 -36.58 34.06
CA LEU A 170 31.44 -37.37 32.96
C LEU A 170 31.15 -36.86 31.52
N ALA A 171 32.07 -36.57 30.58
CA ALA A 171 33.49 -36.96 30.29
C ALA A 171 33.63 -38.34 29.59
N GLN A 172 34.55 -38.63 28.64
CA GLN A 172 35.85 -38.00 28.25
C GLN A 172 36.46 -38.62 26.93
N LEU A 173 37.65 -38.12 26.45
CA LEU A 173 38.72 -38.81 25.64
C LEU A 173 38.63 -38.87 24.08
N GLN A 174 39.71 -38.79 23.25
CA GLN A 174 41.12 -38.29 23.37
C GLN A 174 41.83 -38.07 21.98
N VAL A 175 43.08 -37.57 21.97
CA VAL A 175 44.01 -37.24 20.82
C VAL A 175 45.16 -38.30 20.70
N PRO A 176 46.11 -38.31 19.71
CA PRO A 176 47.33 -37.42 19.59
C PRO A 176 47.66 -36.98 18.11
N ILE A 177 48.50 -35.99 17.71
CA ILE A 177 49.81 -35.37 18.09
C ILE A 177 51.07 -36.01 17.45
N ILE A 178 51.95 -35.19 16.81
CA ILE A 178 53.44 -35.16 16.85
C ILE A 178 53.98 -33.91 16.06
N ALA A 179 55.24 -33.50 16.26
CA ALA A 179 55.81 -32.16 15.99
C ALA A 179 57.14 -32.13 15.16
N ASP A 180 57.88 -31.00 15.24
CA ASP A 180 59.22 -30.65 14.68
C ASP A 180 59.31 -30.27 13.18
N GLY A 181 60.21 -29.39 12.67
CA GLY A 181 61.14 -28.42 13.29
C GLY A 181 62.28 -27.95 12.32
N ASN A 182 62.61 -26.63 12.27
CA ASN A 182 63.78 -25.99 11.59
C ASN A 182 63.93 -26.15 10.03
N SER A 183 64.69 -25.36 9.24
CA SER A 183 65.36 -24.04 9.35
C SER A 183 65.85 -23.53 7.95
N SER A 184 66.19 -22.22 7.82
CA SER A 184 66.97 -21.60 6.70
C SER A 184 66.26 -21.47 5.31
N GLN A 185 66.59 -20.56 4.36
CA GLN A 185 67.58 -19.46 4.28
C GLN A 185 67.21 -18.43 3.16
N GLN A 186 67.77 -17.20 3.23
CA GLN A 186 68.02 -16.19 2.15
C GLN A 186 66.87 -15.36 1.50
N ASN A 187 67.09 -14.02 1.50
CA ASN A 187 66.51 -13.00 0.60
C ASN A 187 67.51 -12.74 -0.56
N PRO A 188 67.06 -12.16 -1.70
CA PRO A 188 67.52 -10.78 -1.96
C PRO A 188 66.51 -9.82 -2.65
N SER A 189 66.54 -8.57 -2.20
CA SER A 189 66.26 -7.28 -2.90
C SER A 189 65.27 -7.22 -4.09
N LEU A 190 64.13 -6.55 -3.88
CA LEU A 190 63.29 -5.94 -4.93
C LEU A 190 63.82 -4.56 -5.34
N SER A 191 63.88 -4.30 -6.65
CA SER A 191 64.26 -3.00 -7.22
C SER A 191 63.04 -2.07 -7.41
N SER A 192 63.30 -0.78 -7.58
CA SER A 192 62.34 0.33 -7.52
C SER A 192 61.36 0.46 -8.71
N SER A 193 61.21 -0.56 -9.56
CA SER A 193 60.38 -0.50 -10.77
C SER A 193 58.91 -0.94 -10.58
N HIS A 194 58.52 -1.46 -9.41
CA HIS A 194 57.15 -1.94 -9.18
C HIS A 194 56.17 -0.91 -8.61
N GLN A 195 56.63 0.20 -8.00
CA GLN A 195 55.71 1.20 -7.44
C GLN A 195 55.08 2.10 -8.53
N GLU A 196 55.80 2.44 -9.60
CA GLU A 196 55.24 3.29 -10.67
C GLU A 196 54.22 2.53 -11.55
N VAL A 197 54.48 1.25 -11.84
CA VAL A 197 53.54 0.39 -12.60
C VAL A 197 52.25 0.17 -11.80
N GLN A 198 52.33 -0.04 -10.47
CA GLN A 198 51.13 -0.14 -9.64
C GLN A 198 50.38 1.19 -9.52
N LEU A 199 51.06 2.34 -9.44
CA LEU A 199 50.39 3.64 -9.37
C LEU A 199 49.71 4.01 -10.70
N ALA A 200 50.33 3.67 -11.83
CA ALA A 200 49.74 3.81 -13.17
C ALA A 200 48.54 2.87 -13.36
N ALA A 201 48.66 1.58 -12.99
CA ALA A 201 47.55 0.63 -13.04
C ALA A 201 46.40 1.01 -12.10
N THR A 202 46.68 1.60 -10.94
CA THR A 202 45.65 2.07 -10.00
C THR A 202 44.98 3.37 -10.50
N LYS A 203 45.70 4.26 -11.18
CA LYS A 203 45.10 5.41 -11.87
C LYS A 203 44.31 5.01 -13.11
N LYS A 204 44.74 3.99 -13.85
CA LYS A 204 44.02 3.43 -15.00
C LYS A 204 42.73 2.74 -14.56
N ARG A 205 42.80 1.84 -13.57
CA ARG A 205 41.61 1.24 -12.93
C ARG A 205 40.68 2.27 -12.25
N LYS A 206 41.19 3.39 -11.73
CA LYS A 206 40.34 4.50 -11.24
C LYS A 206 39.72 5.35 -12.34
N ARG A 207 40.26 5.37 -13.56
CA ARG A 207 39.61 5.99 -14.74
C ARG A 207 38.60 5.04 -15.38
N GLU A 208 38.98 3.79 -15.61
CA GLU A 208 38.09 2.74 -16.12
C GLU A 208 36.88 2.56 -15.17
N CYS A 209 37.08 2.50 -13.84
CA CYS A 209 35.98 2.45 -12.86
C CYS A 209 35.27 3.82 -12.58
N MET A 210 35.64 4.89 -13.30
CA MET A 210 34.87 6.14 -13.36
C MET A 210 34.01 6.25 -14.63
N GLU A 211 34.32 5.51 -15.69
CA GLU A 211 33.53 5.45 -16.91
C GLU A 211 32.29 4.54 -16.71
N ASP A 212 32.42 3.47 -15.90
CA ASP A 212 31.32 2.56 -15.50
C ASP A 212 30.33 3.14 -14.45
N LYS A 213 30.22 4.47 -14.33
CA LYS A 213 29.25 5.14 -13.42
C LYS A 213 28.50 6.31 -14.06
N ILE A 214 28.39 6.30 -15.39
CA ILE A 214 27.50 7.19 -16.12
C ILE A 214 26.05 6.78 -15.80
N HIS A 215 25.33 7.62 -15.04
CA HIS A 215 23.88 7.52 -14.94
C HIS A 215 23.29 7.84 -16.32
N GLU A 216 22.27 7.10 -16.75
CA GLU A 216 21.65 7.34 -18.07
C GLU A 216 20.81 8.62 -18.00
N MET A 217 21.36 9.70 -18.57
CA MET A 217 20.75 11.04 -18.56
C MET A 217 19.95 11.29 -19.83
N HIS A 218 18.75 10.73 -19.91
CA HIS A 218 17.78 10.91 -21.00
C HIS A 218 16.88 12.16 -20.80
N LEU A 219 16.09 12.45 -21.85
CA LEU A 219 15.96 13.81 -22.39
C LEU A 219 14.88 13.78 -23.51
N ILE A 220 13.62 14.22 -23.36
CA ILE A 220 12.98 15.25 -22.49
C ILE A 220 11.49 14.88 -22.23
N VAL A 221 10.85 15.30 -21.12
CA VAL A 221 9.36 15.51 -21.12
C VAL A 221 9.08 16.97 -21.51
N VAL A 222 8.52 17.13 -22.71
CA VAL A 222 8.47 18.37 -23.51
C VAL A 222 7.06 18.98 -23.51
N THR A 223 6.89 20.26 -23.84
CA THR A 223 5.60 20.97 -23.67
C THR A 223 5.11 21.70 -24.91
N LYS A 224 3.88 21.44 -25.34
CA LYS A 224 3.23 22.24 -26.39
C LYS A 224 2.31 23.29 -25.76
N GLU A 225 2.33 24.52 -26.27
CA GLU A 225 1.33 25.55 -25.94
C GLU A 225 0.24 25.61 -27.02
N SER A 226 -1.02 25.77 -26.62
CA SER A 226 -2.15 25.88 -27.55
C SER A 226 -2.45 27.36 -27.90
N LYS A 227 -1.90 27.82 -29.04
CA LYS A 227 -2.56 28.81 -29.95
C LYS A 227 -1.72 29.08 -31.20
N LYS A 228 -2.31 28.84 -32.37
CA LYS A 228 -1.87 29.15 -33.75
C LYS A 228 -0.40 28.81 -34.10
N LEU A 229 -0.24 27.79 -34.94
CA LEU A 229 0.98 27.55 -35.72
C LEU A 229 0.68 27.83 -37.20
N ASP A 230 1.35 28.83 -37.77
CA ASP A 230 1.52 28.97 -39.22
C ASP A 230 2.62 28.01 -39.70
N MET A 231 2.62 27.72 -41.01
CA MET A 231 3.50 26.75 -41.65
C MET A 231 4.96 27.25 -41.74
N GLU A 232 5.89 26.56 -41.09
CA GLU A 232 7.33 26.62 -41.44
C GLU A 232 8.06 25.38 -40.83
N MET A 233 7.98 24.23 -41.51
CA MET A 233 8.42 22.95 -40.93
C MET A 233 9.86 22.54 -41.24
N GLU A 234 10.56 23.22 -42.16
CA GLU A 234 11.88 22.77 -42.64
C GLU A 234 13.08 23.15 -41.75
N ASN A 235 12.89 24.05 -40.76
CA ASN A 235 13.98 24.55 -39.89
C ASN A 235 14.16 23.78 -38.56
N LEU A 236 13.43 22.67 -38.35
CA LEU A 236 13.42 21.95 -37.06
C LEU A 236 14.63 21.03 -36.85
N LEU A 237 15.14 20.39 -37.90
CA LEU A 237 16.29 19.47 -37.80
C LEU A 237 17.58 20.17 -37.37
N LEU A 238 17.80 21.44 -37.75
CA LEU A 238 18.99 22.21 -37.33
C LEU A 238 18.87 22.76 -35.89
N LYS A 239 17.65 22.87 -35.34
CA LYS A 239 17.42 23.20 -33.93
C LYS A 239 17.63 22.00 -33.02
N ARG A 240 17.37 20.78 -33.50
CA ARG A 240 17.51 19.49 -32.78
C ARG A 240 18.88 19.35 -32.11
N GLU A 241 19.96 19.54 -32.87
CA GLU A 241 21.32 19.49 -32.32
C GLU A 241 21.59 20.63 -31.34
N LYS A 242 21.08 21.85 -31.59
CA LYS A 242 21.25 22.97 -30.66
C LYS A 242 20.57 22.72 -29.32
N LEU A 243 19.32 22.25 -29.30
CA LEU A 243 18.61 21.95 -28.05
C LEU A 243 19.29 20.80 -27.29
N GLN A 244 19.67 19.72 -27.98
CA GLN A 244 20.42 18.63 -27.35
C GLN A 244 21.81 19.07 -26.87
N LEU A 245 22.51 19.94 -27.59
CA LEU A 245 23.83 20.49 -27.23
C LEU A 245 23.74 21.51 -26.09
N GLU A 246 22.75 22.39 -26.08
CA GLU A 246 22.48 23.31 -24.98
C GLU A 246 22.10 22.54 -23.72
N ILE A 247 21.25 21.52 -23.82
CA ILE A 247 20.96 20.70 -22.65
C ILE A 247 22.19 19.88 -22.24
N LYS A 248 23.01 19.38 -23.17
CA LYS A 248 24.31 18.74 -22.86
C LYS A 248 25.30 19.70 -22.17
N LYS A 249 25.20 21.02 -22.41
CA LYS A 249 25.94 22.06 -21.66
C LYS A 249 25.30 22.34 -20.28
N LEU A 250 23.96 22.37 -20.20
CA LEU A 250 23.17 22.56 -18.97
C LEU A 250 23.15 21.32 -18.03
N LYS A 251 23.59 20.15 -18.52
CA LYS A 251 23.85 18.93 -17.72
C LYS A 251 24.95 19.11 -16.69
N SER A 252 25.68 20.23 -16.69
CA SER A 252 26.56 20.63 -15.59
C SER A 252 25.78 20.77 -14.27
N GLY A 253 25.86 19.72 -13.43
CA GLY A 253 25.27 19.68 -12.09
C GLY A 253 23.96 18.91 -11.93
N PHE A 254 23.49 18.14 -12.92
CA PHE A 254 22.42 17.14 -12.72
C PHE A 254 23.03 15.74 -12.75
N GLU A 255 22.77 14.91 -11.73
CA GLU A 255 23.43 13.60 -11.58
C GLU A 255 22.69 12.43 -12.25
N GLY A 256 21.50 12.65 -12.83
CA GLY A 256 20.71 11.59 -13.46
C GLY A 256 20.10 10.55 -12.50
N LYS A 257 20.15 10.79 -11.18
CA LYS A 257 19.55 9.91 -10.16
C LYS A 257 18.04 9.74 -10.37
N ILE A 258 17.56 8.50 -10.21
CA ILE A 258 16.15 8.16 -10.30
C ILE A 258 15.31 8.97 -9.30
N GLY A 259 14.08 9.32 -9.70
CA GLY A 259 13.18 10.14 -8.88
C GLY A 259 13.61 11.60 -8.75
N LYS A 260 14.52 12.07 -9.61
CA LYS A 260 14.92 13.49 -9.71
C LYS A 260 14.62 14.03 -11.09
N SER A 261 14.31 15.32 -11.14
CA SER A 261 14.16 16.10 -12.37
C SER A 261 14.76 17.49 -12.23
N LYS A 262 14.91 18.18 -13.36
CA LYS A 262 15.28 19.59 -13.43
C LYS A 262 14.52 20.23 -14.60
N THR A 263 13.73 21.24 -14.28
CA THR A 263 12.96 22.04 -15.25
C THR A 263 13.82 23.16 -15.81
N TYR A 264 13.65 23.43 -17.10
CA TYR A 264 14.25 24.51 -17.84
C TYR A 264 13.16 25.27 -18.60
N PHE A 265 13.38 26.57 -18.81
CA PHE A 265 12.44 27.45 -19.51
C PHE A 265 13.14 28.21 -20.63
N GLY A 266 12.42 28.48 -21.72
CA GLY A 266 12.90 29.32 -22.84
C GLY A 266 14.05 28.71 -23.66
N LEU A 267 14.26 27.39 -23.60
CA LEU A 267 15.30 26.71 -24.40
C LEU A 267 14.94 26.61 -25.89
N ASP A 268 13.65 26.50 -26.21
CA ASP A 268 13.15 26.55 -27.58
C ASP A 268 11.82 27.30 -27.65
N LYS A 269 11.47 27.78 -28.86
CA LYS A 269 10.23 28.55 -29.11
C LYS A 269 8.98 27.68 -29.17
N HIS A 270 9.09 26.41 -29.56
CA HIS A 270 8.00 25.45 -29.61
C HIS A 270 7.86 24.70 -28.28
N TYR A 271 8.98 24.56 -27.56
CA TYR A 271 9.07 23.93 -26.25
C TYR A 271 9.53 24.92 -25.16
N PRO A 272 8.63 25.83 -24.70
CA PRO A 272 8.97 26.89 -23.75
C PRO A 272 9.27 26.37 -22.34
N CYS A 273 8.83 25.15 -22.00
CA CYS A 273 9.19 24.43 -20.79
C CYS A 273 9.74 23.04 -21.17
N VAL A 274 10.77 22.60 -20.44
CA VAL A 274 11.52 21.35 -20.72
C VAL A 274 11.90 20.71 -19.40
N VAL A 275 11.43 19.49 -19.13
CA VAL A 275 11.83 18.74 -17.92
C VAL A 275 12.77 17.61 -18.29
N VAL A 276 13.96 17.64 -17.69
CA VAL A 276 14.96 16.56 -17.77
C VAL A 276 14.81 15.69 -16.53
N VAL A 277 14.69 14.38 -16.73
CA VAL A 277 14.46 13.38 -15.67
C VAL A 277 15.67 12.45 -15.53
N GLY A 278 15.90 11.92 -14.33
CA GLY A 278 16.94 10.92 -14.10
C GLY A 278 16.38 9.50 -14.23
N LEU A 279 17.01 8.67 -15.06
CA LEU A 279 16.67 7.24 -15.19
C LEU A 279 17.38 6.35 -14.16
N GLY A 280 18.31 6.91 -13.37
CA GLY A 280 19.18 6.13 -12.50
C GLY A 280 20.45 5.66 -13.22
N LYS A 281 20.99 4.52 -12.78
CA LYS A 281 22.15 3.89 -13.42
C LYS A 281 21.69 3.10 -14.63
N LYS A 282 22.54 3.00 -15.64
CA LYS A 282 22.34 2.09 -16.78
C LYS A 282 22.32 0.63 -16.30
N ASP A 283 23.35 0.27 -15.53
CA ASP A 283 23.46 -1.03 -14.87
C ASP A 283 22.69 -0.95 -13.55
N VAL A 284 21.39 -1.25 -13.63
CA VAL A 284 20.53 -1.38 -12.46
C VAL A 284 20.79 -2.76 -11.87
N ALA A 285 21.51 -2.81 -10.75
CA ALA A 285 21.71 -4.07 -10.04
C ALA A 285 20.35 -4.67 -9.71
N SER A 286 20.11 -5.90 -10.17
CA SER A 286 18.99 -6.73 -9.74
C SER A 286 18.94 -6.82 -8.21
N ASP A 287 17.74 -6.78 -7.64
CA ASP A 287 17.56 -7.37 -6.30
C ASP A 287 17.45 -8.90 -6.43
N ASN A 288 17.35 -9.61 -5.30
CA ASN A 288 17.33 -11.08 -5.33
C ASN A 288 16.10 -11.67 -6.07
N GLU A 289 15.09 -10.85 -6.37
CA GLU A 289 13.77 -11.27 -6.84
C GLU A 289 13.37 -10.66 -8.20
N THR A 290 14.21 -9.79 -8.80
CA THR A 290 13.90 -9.03 -10.03
C THR A 290 15.06 -9.04 -11.02
N SER A 291 14.80 -8.96 -12.32
CA SER A 291 15.85 -8.78 -13.34
C SER A 291 16.18 -7.30 -13.56
N GLU A 292 17.37 -7.03 -14.09
CA GLU A 292 17.82 -5.66 -14.41
C GLU A 292 16.84 -4.93 -15.35
N GLU A 293 16.22 -5.65 -16.29
CA GLU A 293 15.23 -5.12 -17.24
C GLU A 293 13.89 -4.75 -16.56
N CYS A 294 13.49 -5.51 -15.53
CA CYS A 294 12.28 -5.20 -14.74
C CYS A 294 12.47 -3.87 -13.99
N GLU A 295 13.59 -3.73 -13.30
CA GLU A 295 13.92 -2.52 -12.54
C GLU A 295 14.19 -1.33 -13.48
N ARG A 296 14.77 -1.55 -14.66
CA ARG A 296 14.90 -0.51 -15.70
C ARG A 296 13.54 -0.03 -16.22
N THR A 297 12.60 -0.96 -16.44
CA THR A 297 11.23 -0.62 -16.86
C THR A 297 10.44 0.10 -15.75
N ALA A 298 10.68 -0.26 -14.48
CA ALA A 298 10.15 0.48 -13.33
C ALA A 298 10.74 1.92 -13.26
N ASN A 299 12.03 2.09 -13.56
CA ASN A 299 12.66 3.41 -13.65
C ASN A 299 12.03 4.29 -14.75
N PHE A 300 11.65 3.73 -15.90
CA PHE A 300 10.92 4.48 -16.94
C PHE A 300 9.57 5.00 -16.44
N ARG A 301 8.77 4.16 -15.75
CA ARG A 301 7.48 4.59 -15.14
C ARG A 301 7.70 5.75 -14.15
N GLN A 302 8.68 5.62 -13.25
CA GLN A 302 9.00 6.65 -12.27
C GLN A 302 9.55 7.93 -12.91
N ALA A 303 10.37 7.83 -13.95
CA ALA A 303 10.92 8.97 -14.67
C ALA A 303 9.83 9.76 -15.38
N SER A 304 8.93 9.10 -16.12
CA SER A 304 7.75 9.73 -16.72
C SER A 304 6.91 10.43 -15.66
N ALA A 305 6.58 9.75 -14.55
CA ALA A 305 5.76 10.30 -13.48
C ALA A 305 6.34 11.60 -12.90
N VAL A 306 7.62 11.61 -12.56
CA VAL A 306 8.31 12.79 -12.03
C VAL A 306 8.40 13.91 -13.08
N GLY A 307 8.54 13.55 -14.35
CA GLY A 307 8.56 14.50 -15.47
C GLY A 307 7.22 15.22 -15.64
N VAL A 308 6.13 14.47 -15.81
CA VAL A 308 4.80 15.05 -16.04
C VAL A 308 4.26 15.78 -14.81
N GLN A 309 4.59 15.33 -13.60
CA GLN A 309 4.20 16.04 -12.37
C GLN A 309 4.91 17.40 -12.27
N ALA A 310 6.20 17.48 -12.60
CA ALA A 310 6.92 18.75 -12.63
C ALA A 310 6.37 19.71 -13.72
N LEU A 311 5.88 19.19 -14.85
CA LEU A 311 5.20 19.99 -15.88
C LEU A 311 3.82 20.49 -15.42
N LYS A 312 3.05 19.64 -14.74
CA LYS A 312 1.77 20.01 -14.12
C LYS A 312 1.95 21.14 -13.10
N ASP A 313 3.00 21.07 -12.29
CA ASP A 313 3.36 22.11 -11.31
C ASP A 313 3.79 23.43 -11.99
N CYS A 314 4.22 23.38 -13.26
CA CYS A 314 4.50 24.56 -14.10
C CYS A 314 3.27 25.09 -14.85
N GLY A 315 2.09 24.49 -14.70
CA GLY A 315 0.85 24.92 -15.36
C GLY A 315 0.75 24.55 -16.86
N VAL A 316 1.51 23.55 -17.32
CA VAL A 316 1.55 23.10 -18.71
C VAL A 316 0.30 22.28 -19.07
N GLN A 317 -0.30 22.50 -20.25
CA GLN A 317 -1.57 21.85 -20.68
C GLN A 317 -1.37 20.53 -21.41
N THR A 318 -0.35 20.45 -22.26
CA THR A 318 -0.05 19.28 -23.08
C THR A 318 1.43 18.96 -23.00
N ALA A 319 1.75 17.72 -22.66
CA ALA A 319 3.13 17.22 -22.55
C ALA A 319 3.42 16.10 -23.55
N ASP A 320 4.50 16.28 -24.30
CA ASP A 320 5.14 15.25 -25.11
C ASP A 320 6.06 14.44 -24.19
N VAL A 321 5.88 13.13 -24.07
CA VAL A 321 6.64 12.28 -23.16
C VAL A 321 7.59 11.39 -23.96
N ASP A 322 8.90 11.49 -23.68
CA ASP A 322 9.89 10.56 -24.21
C ASP A 322 9.59 9.12 -23.76
N SER A 323 9.53 8.19 -24.71
CA SER A 323 9.28 6.77 -24.44
C SER A 323 10.47 6.02 -23.83
N PHE A 324 11.63 6.66 -23.73
CA PHE A 324 12.92 6.07 -23.39
C PHE A 324 13.22 4.89 -24.33
N SER A 325 13.10 3.65 -23.87
CA SER A 325 13.09 2.45 -24.71
C SER A 325 11.86 1.54 -24.47
N ASN A 326 10.82 2.06 -23.79
CA ASN A 326 9.58 1.33 -23.52
C ASN A 326 8.39 2.32 -23.50
N PRO A 327 7.71 2.54 -24.65
CA PRO A 327 6.59 3.48 -24.76
C PRO A 327 5.42 3.17 -23.81
N GLN A 328 5.15 1.90 -23.55
CA GLN A 328 4.06 1.47 -22.67
C GLN A 328 4.34 1.88 -21.21
N ALA A 329 5.54 1.56 -20.70
CA ALA A 329 5.96 1.93 -19.36
C ALA A 329 6.03 3.45 -19.18
N ALA A 330 6.46 4.18 -20.20
CA ALA A 330 6.47 5.65 -20.19
C ALA A 330 5.05 6.25 -20.11
N ALA A 331 4.10 5.70 -20.87
CA ALA A 331 2.69 6.10 -20.86
C ALA A 331 2.02 5.79 -19.50
N GLU A 332 2.24 4.59 -18.97
CA GLU A 332 1.68 4.16 -17.69
C GLU A 332 2.16 5.06 -16.55
N GLY A 333 3.46 5.33 -16.46
CA GLY A 333 4.02 6.22 -15.43
C GLY A 333 3.47 7.65 -15.53
N ALA A 334 3.29 8.16 -16.74
CA ALA A 334 2.68 9.46 -16.98
C ALA A 334 1.22 9.51 -16.52
N ALA A 335 0.37 8.58 -16.98
CA ALA A 335 -1.07 8.63 -16.70
C ALA A 335 -1.45 8.21 -15.26
N LEU A 336 -0.74 7.28 -14.64
CA LEU A 336 -1.00 6.85 -13.25
C LEU A 336 -0.70 7.94 -12.20
N SER A 337 0.32 8.76 -12.47
CA SER A 337 0.76 9.86 -11.60
C SER A 337 -0.06 11.14 -11.78
N LEU A 338 -0.76 11.31 -12.91
CA LEU A 338 -1.63 12.47 -13.14
C LEU A 338 -3.04 12.31 -12.57
N PHE A 339 -3.43 11.10 -12.19
CA PHE A 339 -4.73 10.77 -11.58
C PHE A 339 -5.02 11.60 -10.33
N SER A 340 -6.27 12.07 -10.22
CA SER A 340 -6.80 12.73 -9.05
C SER A 340 -8.29 12.46 -8.91
N PHE A 341 -8.71 11.98 -7.74
CA PHE A 341 -10.13 11.89 -7.41
C PHE A 341 -10.62 13.24 -6.88
N ASP A 342 -11.31 13.97 -7.74
CA ASP A 342 -11.94 15.26 -7.43
C ASP A 342 -13.42 15.33 -7.84
N ASN A 343 -14.02 14.20 -8.25
CA ASN A 343 -15.42 14.08 -8.68
C ASN A 343 -16.41 14.76 -7.73
N LEU A 344 -16.16 14.66 -6.41
CA LEU A 344 -16.99 15.23 -5.35
C LEU A 344 -16.52 16.60 -4.84
N LYS A 345 -15.44 17.17 -5.38
CA LYS A 345 -14.95 18.52 -5.06
C LYS A 345 -15.63 19.55 -5.97
N SER A 346 -15.98 20.70 -5.39
CA SER A 346 -16.55 21.86 -6.11
C SER A 346 -15.54 22.49 -7.06
N SER A 347 -14.29 22.64 -6.64
CA SER A 347 -13.16 23.00 -7.51
C SER A 347 -12.49 21.74 -8.06
N LYS A 348 -12.47 21.59 -9.39
CA LYS A 348 -11.70 20.55 -10.07
C LYS A 348 -10.23 20.90 -10.11
N GLN A 349 -9.37 19.89 -10.00
CA GLN A 349 -7.97 20.02 -10.29
C GLN A 349 -7.76 20.11 -11.79
N TYR A 350 -6.73 20.85 -12.13
CA TYR A 350 -6.18 20.94 -13.45
C TYR A 350 -5.70 19.57 -13.97
N ARG A 351 -5.97 19.30 -15.25
CA ARG A 351 -5.53 18.09 -15.97
C ARG A 351 -4.46 18.48 -16.99
N LEU A 352 -3.41 17.65 -17.05
CA LEU A 352 -2.34 17.71 -18.04
C LEU A 352 -2.57 16.54 -18.99
N ASP A 353 -2.69 16.81 -20.28
CA ASP A 353 -2.78 15.76 -21.30
C ASP A 353 -1.38 15.33 -21.72
N VAL A 354 -1.21 14.02 -21.97
CA VAL A 354 0.10 13.42 -22.30
C VAL A 354 0.03 12.67 -23.62
N GLN A 355 1.05 12.84 -24.45
CA GLN A 355 1.19 12.18 -25.74
C GLN A 355 2.63 11.70 -25.96
N LEU A 356 2.82 10.67 -26.79
CA LEU A 356 4.14 10.17 -27.15
C LEU A 356 4.96 11.27 -27.83
N TYR A 357 6.16 11.57 -27.31
CA TYR A 357 7.10 12.44 -27.99
C TYR A 357 7.67 11.73 -29.23
N GLN A 358 7.20 12.12 -30.41
CA GLN A 358 7.59 11.51 -31.68
C GLN A 358 8.96 12.05 -32.14
N HIS A 359 10.05 11.54 -31.58
CA HIS A 359 11.39 12.08 -31.88
C HIS A 359 11.91 11.76 -33.31
N VAL A 360 11.20 10.96 -34.11
CA VAL A 360 11.76 10.47 -35.38
C VAL A 360 10.84 10.59 -36.60
N TYR A 361 9.50 10.57 -36.47
CA TYR A 361 8.65 10.26 -37.63
C TYR A 361 7.32 11.05 -37.72
N SER A 362 7.33 12.14 -38.47
CA SER A 362 6.14 12.49 -39.28
C SER A 362 5.93 11.39 -40.32
N GLU A 363 4.68 11.03 -40.65
CA GLU A 363 4.38 10.10 -41.75
C GLU A 363 4.93 10.60 -43.11
N THR A 364 5.14 11.91 -43.23
CA THR A 364 5.70 12.56 -44.43
C THR A 364 7.23 12.51 -44.50
N GLU A 365 7.93 12.14 -43.42
CA GLU A 365 9.40 12.08 -43.35
C GLU A 365 9.93 10.63 -43.34
N LEU A 366 9.03 9.65 -43.24
CA LEU A 366 9.30 8.21 -43.19
C LEU A 366 9.63 7.64 -44.57
N THR A 367 10.92 7.37 -44.82
CA THR A 367 11.39 6.93 -46.16
C THR A 367 11.35 5.42 -46.38
N SER A 368 11.46 4.59 -45.33
CA SER A 368 11.42 3.13 -45.44
C SER A 368 10.23 2.49 -44.71
N GLU A 369 9.84 1.28 -45.14
CA GLU A 369 8.74 0.52 -44.52
C GLU A 369 9.10 -0.06 -43.14
N GLU A 370 10.38 -0.31 -42.87
CA GLU A 370 10.86 -0.78 -41.56
C GLU A 370 10.66 0.31 -40.50
N GLU A 371 11.07 1.54 -40.81
CA GLU A 371 10.86 2.70 -39.94
C GLU A 371 9.38 2.99 -39.69
N LYS A 372 8.52 2.86 -40.72
CA LYS A 372 7.05 3.00 -40.60
C LYS A 372 6.47 1.95 -39.64
N THR A 373 6.93 0.71 -39.79
CA THR A 373 6.49 -0.43 -38.97
C THR A 373 6.90 -0.24 -37.51
N GLU A 374 8.13 0.19 -37.25
CA GLU A 374 8.59 0.49 -35.90
C GLU A 374 7.82 1.67 -35.29
N ALA A 375 7.64 2.78 -36.03
CA ALA A 375 6.86 3.93 -35.58
C ALA A 375 5.43 3.55 -35.17
N SER A 376 4.78 2.70 -35.99
CA SER A 376 3.44 2.17 -35.71
C SER A 376 3.42 1.33 -34.44
N LYS A 377 4.37 0.40 -34.28
CA LYS A 377 4.53 -0.42 -33.07
C LYS A 377 4.72 0.43 -31.80
N TRP A 378 5.56 1.47 -31.86
CA TRP A 378 5.80 2.34 -30.70
C TRP A 378 4.56 3.16 -30.33
N ARG A 379 3.81 3.65 -31.32
CA ARG A 379 2.51 4.31 -31.10
C ARG A 379 1.50 3.36 -30.46
N GLN A 380 1.41 2.11 -30.93
CA GLN A 380 0.52 1.11 -30.34
C GLN A 380 0.89 0.82 -28.87
N LEU A 381 2.16 0.57 -28.57
CA LEU A 381 2.63 0.33 -27.20
C LEU A 381 2.33 1.52 -26.25
N TRP A 382 2.43 2.75 -26.75
CA TRP A 382 2.01 3.94 -26.00
C TRP A 382 0.50 3.94 -25.72
N GLN A 383 -0.35 3.61 -26.71
CA GLN A 383 -1.79 3.53 -26.53
C GLN A 383 -2.22 2.38 -25.60
N ASP A 384 -1.60 1.20 -25.70
CA ASP A 384 -1.75 0.10 -24.73
C ASP A 384 -1.45 0.60 -23.31
N GLY A 385 -0.36 1.35 -23.12
CA GLY A 385 0.02 1.89 -21.80
C GLY A 385 -0.96 2.94 -21.26
N LEU A 386 -1.53 3.79 -22.12
CA LEU A 386 -2.63 4.71 -21.75
C LEU A 386 -3.92 3.96 -21.40
N LEU A 387 -4.25 2.88 -22.12
CA LEU A 387 -5.44 2.07 -21.85
C LEU A 387 -5.30 1.29 -20.53
N LEU A 388 -4.15 0.66 -20.31
CA LEU A 388 -3.83 -0.09 -19.08
C LEU A 388 -3.84 0.80 -17.83
N SER A 389 -3.24 1.98 -17.91
CA SER A 389 -3.26 2.96 -16.82
C SER A 389 -4.63 3.63 -16.64
N GLY A 390 -5.37 3.86 -17.74
CA GLY A 390 -6.76 4.31 -17.71
C GLY A 390 -7.68 3.32 -16.98
N ALA A 391 -7.53 2.02 -17.25
CA ALA A 391 -8.24 0.97 -16.55
C ALA A 391 -7.91 0.94 -15.05
N GLN A 392 -6.62 0.94 -14.69
CA GLN A 392 -6.23 1.00 -13.27
C GLN A 392 -6.76 2.28 -12.59
N ASN A 393 -6.79 3.42 -13.29
CA ASN A 393 -7.38 4.65 -12.78
C ASN A 393 -8.90 4.55 -12.63
N PHE A 394 -9.61 3.80 -13.47
CA PHE A 394 -11.04 3.50 -13.28
C PHE A 394 -11.27 2.61 -12.04
N ALA A 395 -10.43 1.59 -11.81
CA ALA A 395 -10.48 0.82 -10.55
C ALA A 395 -10.27 1.72 -9.32
N ARG A 396 -9.33 2.68 -9.39
CA ARG A 396 -9.11 3.70 -8.35
C ARG A 396 -10.31 4.60 -8.15
N GLU A 397 -11.00 5.01 -9.21
CA GLU A 397 -12.22 5.83 -9.15
C GLU A 397 -13.36 5.09 -8.44
N LEU A 398 -13.58 3.81 -8.75
CA LEU A 398 -14.55 2.96 -8.05
C LEU A 398 -14.22 2.84 -6.55
N MET A 399 -12.95 2.53 -6.21
CA MET A 399 -12.49 2.40 -4.81
C MET A 399 -12.46 3.73 -4.04
N GLU A 400 -12.27 4.87 -4.71
CA GLU A 400 -12.30 6.18 -4.09
C GLU A 400 -13.72 6.73 -3.89
N THR A 401 -14.70 6.22 -4.63
CA THR A 401 -16.09 6.65 -4.49
C THR A 401 -16.64 6.20 -3.11
N PRO A 402 -17.22 7.10 -2.30
CA PRO A 402 -17.83 6.73 -1.02
C PRO A 402 -18.96 5.73 -1.20
N SER A 403 -19.12 4.78 -0.28
CA SER A 403 -20.10 3.69 -0.39
C SER A 403 -21.55 4.17 -0.55
N ASN A 404 -21.92 5.31 0.03
CA ASN A 404 -23.24 5.92 -0.16
C ASN A 404 -23.50 6.44 -1.60
N LEU A 405 -22.50 6.39 -2.47
CA LEU A 405 -22.54 6.70 -3.90
C LEU A 405 -22.00 5.53 -4.77
N MET A 406 -21.65 4.40 -4.16
CA MET A 406 -21.11 3.20 -4.83
C MET A 406 -21.63 1.95 -4.11
N THR A 407 -22.94 1.83 -4.05
CA THR A 407 -23.64 0.67 -3.49
C THR A 407 -23.62 -0.51 -4.49
N PRO A 408 -23.96 -1.75 -4.10
CA PRO A 408 -24.08 -2.91 -4.98
C PRO A 408 -24.89 -2.65 -6.26
N THR A 409 -26.06 -2.00 -6.16
CA THR A 409 -26.88 -1.69 -7.34
C THR A 409 -26.23 -0.63 -8.22
N VAL A 410 -25.65 0.42 -7.63
CA VAL A 410 -24.96 1.50 -8.36
C VAL A 410 -23.68 0.99 -9.03
N PHE A 411 -22.92 0.09 -8.40
CA PHE A 411 -21.76 -0.54 -9.00
C PHE A 411 -22.15 -1.35 -10.25
N ALA A 412 -23.19 -2.19 -10.13
CA ALA A 412 -23.68 -3.00 -11.23
C ALA A 412 -24.19 -2.12 -12.40
N ASP A 413 -25.04 -1.12 -12.11
CA ASP A 413 -25.55 -0.16 -13.10
C ASP A 413 -24.42 0.65 -13.78
N THR A 414 -23.40 1.07 -13.01
CA THR A 414 -22.21 1.76 -13.54
C THR A 414 -21.50 0.89 -14.57
N LEU A 415 -21.29 -0.39 -14.28
CA LEU A 415 -20.61 -1.31 -15.21
C LEU A 415 -21.50 -1.69 -16.40
N SER A 416 -22.79 -1.96 -16.20
CA SER A 416 -23.74 -2.22 -17.28
C SER A 416 -23.80 -1.06 -18.28
N LYS A 417 -23.79 0.19 -17.82
CA LYS A 417 -23.73 1.37 -18.69
C LYS A 417 -22.38 1.50 -19.39
N ARG A 418 -21.28 1.38 -18.65
CA ARG A 418 -19.91 1.60 -19.14
C ARG A 418 -19.45 0.58 -20.18
N LEU A 419 -20.01 -0.63 -20.17
CA LEU A 419 -19.68 -1.71 -21.08
C LEU A 419 -20.70 -1.90 -22.23
N SER A 420 -21.78 -1.11 -22.26
CA SER A 420 -22.91 -1.29 -23.20
C SER A 420 -22.57 -1.04 -24.68
N ASP A 421 -21.46 -0.36 -24.96
CA ASP A 421 -20.95 -0.08 -26.32
C ASP A 421 -19.93 -1.11 -26.80
N LEU A 422 -19.48 -2.03 -25.94
CA LEU A 422 -18.44 -3.00 -26.27
C LEU A 422 -18.99 -4.20 -27.03
N GLN A 423 -18.37 -4.48 -28.17
CA GLN A 423 -18.68 -5.67 -28.97
C GLN A 423 -18.25 -6.95 -28.24
N ASN A 424 -19.01 -8.03 -28.46
CA ASN A 424 -18.78 -9.34 -27.84
C ASN A 424 -18.78 -9.34 -26.30
N VAL A 425 -19.36 -8.32 -25.67
CA VAL A 425 -19.56 -8.23 -24.21
C VAL A 425 -21.04 -8.43 -23.87
N GLU A 426 -21.29 -9.26 -22.86
CA GLU A 426 -22.61 -9.44 -22.24
C GLU A 426 -22.49 -9.15 -20.74
N VAL A 427 -23.44 -8.40 -20.16
CA VAL A 427 -23.45 -8.02 -18.74
C VAL A 427 -24.79 -8.40 -18.11
N TYR A 428 -24.74 -9.16 -17.04
CA TYR A 428 -25.90 -9.65 -16.30
C TYR A 428 -25.78 -9.21 -14.83
N ALA A 429 -26.57 -8.20 -14.44
CA ALA A 429 -26.77 -7.88 -13.03
C ALA A 429 -27.86 -8.80 -12.47
N ARG A 430 -27.45 -9.89 -11.80
CA ARG A 430 -28.38 -10.86 -11.21
C ARG A 430 -28.83 -10.36 -9.84
N ASP A 431 -30.12 -10.48 -9.55
CA ASP A 431 -30.70 -10.02 -8.29
C ASP A 431 -30.59 -11.05 -7.16
N HIS A 432 -31.17 -10.70 -6.01
CA HIS A 432 -31.26 -11.56 -4.83
C HIS A 432 -31.96 -12.90 -5.12
N PHE A 433 -33.05 -12.89 -5.89
CA PHE A 433 -33.84 -14.09 -6.16
C PHE A 433 -33.06 -15.08 -7.03
N TRP A 434 -32.36 -14.59 -8.05
CA TRP A 434 -31.46 -15.44 -8.84
C TRP A 434 -30.36 -16.06 -7.97
N ALA A 435 -29.77 -15.30 -7.04
CA ALA A 435 -28.76 -15.84 -6.13
C ALA A 435 -29.33 -16.91 -5.17
N GLU A 436 -30.59 -16.78 -4.76
CA GLU A 436 -31.31 -17.77 -3.95
C GLU A 436 -31.61 -19.05 -4.77
N GLU A 437 -32.07 -18.91 -6.01
CA GLU A 437 -32.23 -20.03 -6.96
C GLU A 437 -30.89 -20.77 -7.22
N GLN A 438 -29.78 -20.02 -7.29
CA GLN A 438 -28.43 -20.56 -7.38
C GLN A 438 -27.88 -21.10 -6.06
N LYS A 439 -28.68 -21.12 -4.97
CA LYS A 439 -28.32 -21.63 -3.64
C LYS A 439 -27.08 -20.96 -3.04
N MET A 440 -26.87 -19.68 -3.32
CA MET A 440 -25.71 -18.91 -2.84
C MET A 440 -25.90 -18.46 -1.37
N GLY A 441 -26.09 -19.42 -0.47
CA GLY A 441 -26.44 -19.17 0.93
C GLY A 441 -25.32 -18.52 1.75
N ALA A 442 -24.04 -18.70 1.38
CA ALA A 442 -22.93 -18.03 2.05
C ALA A 442 -22.87 -16.54 1.66
N PHE A 443 -22.99 -16.23 0.36
CA PHE A 443 -23.09 -14.87 -0.18
C PHE A 443 -24.29 -14.11 0.38
N LEU A 444 -25.48 -14.70 0.30
CA LEU A 444 -26.71 -14.07 0.77
C LEU A 444 -26.71 -13.83 2.28
N SER A 445 -26.01 -14.66 3.07
CA SER A 445 -25.90 -14.45 4.52
C SER A 445 -25.21 -13.14 4.92
N VAL A 446 -24.25 -12.68 4.11
CA VAL A 446 -23.48 -11.44 4.37
C VAL A 446 -24.34 -10.21 4.10
N GLY A 447 -24.94 -10.13 2.92
CA GLY A 447 -25.77 -8.98 2.52
C GLY A 447 -27.05 -8.81 3.32
N LYS A 448 -27.51 -9.85 4.03
CA LYS A 448 -28.71 -9.86 4.89
C LYS A 448 -28.73 -8.76 5.97
N GLY A 449 -27.56 -8.20 6.28
CA GLY A 449 -27.44 -7.07 7.20
C GLY A 449 -27.91 -5.72 6.64
N SER A 450 -27.80 -5.48 5.33
CA SER A 450 -28.11 -4.18 4.71
C SER A 450 -29.55 -4.06 4.20
N MET A 451 -29.99 -2.83 4.02
CA MET A 451 -31.22 -2.47 3.29
C MET A 451 -31.01 -2.41 1.77
N GLU A 452 -29.76 -2.29 1.34
CA GLU A 452 -29.37 -2.29 -0.05
C GLU A 452 -29.21 -3.74 -0.55
N PRO A 453 -29.89 -4.14 -1.64
CA PRO A 453 -29.92 -5.53 -2.06
C PRO A 453 -28.58 -6.00 -2.63
N SER A 454 -28.19 -7.23 -2.27
CA SER A 454 -27.08 -7.92 -2.93
C SER A 454 -27.34 -8.11 -4.43
N VAL A 455 -26.27 -7.97 -5.23
CA VAL A 455 -26.29 -8.18 -6.68
C VAL A 455 -25.16 -9.12 -7.06
N PHE A 456 -25.41 -10.16 -7.85
CA PHE A 456 -24.35 -10.98 -8.41
C PHE A 456 -24.10 -10.53 -9.86
N LEU A 457 -23.02 -9.77 -10.08
CA LEU A 457 -22.69 -9.23 -11.39
C LEU A 457 -21.83 -10.23 -12.16
N GLU A 458 -22.37 -10.69 -13.30
CA GLU A 458 -21.73 -11.63 -14.23
C GLU A 458 -21.46 -10.89 -15.56
N MET A 459 -20.20 -10.81 -15.96
CA MET A 459 -19.79 -10.16 -17.22
C MET A 459 -19.03 -11.17 -18.08
N LYS A 460 -19.34 -11.26 -19.37
CA LYS A 460 -18.74 -12.21 -20.32
C LYS A 460 -18.21 -11.47 -21.54
N TYR A 461 -16.97 -11.76 -21.91
CA TYR A 461 -16.33 -11.26 -23.12
C TYR A 461 -15.91 -12.46 -23.98
N PHE A 462 -16.39 -12.50 -25.23
CA PHE A 462 -16.13 -13.57 -26.19
C PHE A 462 -15.04 -13.15 -27.18
N GLY A 463 -13.78 -13.20 -26.74
CA GLY A 463 -12.62 -12.85 -27.55
C GLY A 463 -12.08 -13.98 -28.43
N SER A 464 -12.32 -15.25 -28.09
CA SER A 464 -11.85 -16.38 -28.87
C SER A 464 -12.69 -16.64 -30.12
N GLU A 465 -12.12 -17.32 -31.11
CA GLU A 465 -12.79 -17.70 -32.38
C GLU A 465 -14.13 -18.44 -32.19
N SER A 466 -14.27 -19.18 -31.08
CA SER A 466 -15.52 -19.82 -30.67
C SER A 466 -15.96 -19.31 -29.30
N LYS A 467 -17.24 -18.92 -29.19
CA LYS A 467 -17.89 -18.57 -27.93
C LYS A 467 -17.83 -19.69 -26.89
N GLU A 468 -17.78 -20.94 -27.34
CA GLU A 468 -17.77 -22.14 -26.48
C GLU A 468 -16.36 -22.55 -26.02
N SER A 469 -15.33 -21.76 -26.33
CA SER A 469 -13.98 -21.99 -25.80
C SER A 469 -13.98 -21.74 -24.29
N SER A 470 -13.39 -22.65 -23.50
CA SER A 470 -13.26 -22.49 -22.04
C SER A 470 -12.74 -21.08 -21.68
N PRO A 471 -13.40 -20.36 -20.76
CA PRO A 471 -13.00 -19.01 -20.40
C PRO A 471 -11.86 -19.01 -19.38
N LEU A 472 -11.08 -17.93 -19.37
CA LEU A 472 -10.38 -17.48 -18.18
C LEU A 472 -11.40 -16.79 -17.26
N ILE A 473 -11.46 -17.15 -15.98
CA ILE A 473 -12.41 -16.56 -15.04
C ILE A 473 -11.68 -15.69 -14.01
N PHE A 474 -12.17 -14.46 -13.87
CA PHE A 474 -11.79 -13.56 -12.78
C PHE A 474 -12.93 -13.45 -11.77
N VAL A 475 -12.63 -13.51 -10.48
CA VAL A 475 -13.64 -13.35 -9.41
C VAL A 475 -13.24 -12.20 -8.49
N GLY A 476 -14.10 -11.21 -8.31
CA GLY A 476 -13.77 -9.99 -7.54
C GLY A 476 -14.57 -9.88 -6.25
N LYS A 477 -13.91 -9.78 -5.08
CA LYS A 477 -14.59 -9.42 -3.81
C LYS A 477 -15.29 -8.07 -3.97
N GLY A 478 -16.61 -8.03 -3.79
CA GLY A 478 -17.47 -6.87 -4.02
C GLY A 478 -18.15 -6.31 -2.77
N VAL A 479 -17.46 -6.26 -1.62
CA VAL A 479 -18.01 -5.67 -0.40
C VAL A 479 -17.89 -4.15 -0.48
N THR A 480 -18.96 -3.49 -0.90
CA THR A 480 -19.00 -2.03 -1.16
C THR A 480 -18.88 -1.17 0.09
N PHE A 481 -19.27 -1.71 1.24
CA PHE A 481 -18.88 -1.23 2.56
C PHE A 481 -18.79 -2.39 3.54
N ASP A 482 -17.69 -2.45 4.28
CA ASP A 482 -17.49 -3.45 5.33
C ASP A 482 -17.37 -2.80 6.71
N SER A 483 -18.42 -2.91 7.52
CA SER A 483 -18.38 -2.51 8.92
C SER A 483 -17.92 -3.63 9.86
N GLY A 484 -17.70 -4.85 9.34
CA GLY A 484 -17.49 -6.09 10.10
C GLY A 484 -18.78 -6.78 10.57
N GLY A 485 -19.97 -6.26 10.22
CA GLY A 485 -21.24 -6.80 10.69
C GLY A 485 -21.40 -6.73 12.22
N ILE A 486 -21.83 -7.84 12.84
CA ILE A 486 -21.96 -7.98 14.30
C ILE A 486 -20.59 -7.96 15.00
N SER A 487 -19.56 -8.55 14.39
CA SER A 487 -18.14 -8.44 14.76
C SER A 487 -17.54 -7.08 14.38
N ILE A 488 -18.20 -6.00 14.81
CA ILE A 488 -17.97 -4.64 14.31
C ILE A 488 -16.51 -4.16 14.39
N LYS A 489 -16.01 -3.57 13.30
CA LYS A 489 -14.68 -2.95 13.24
C LYS A 489 -14.58 -1.74 14.18
N PRO A 490 -13.37 -1.37 14.65
CA PRO A 490 -13.14 -0.10 15.32
C PRO A 490 -13.46 1.09 14.40
N ALA A 491 -14.02 2.17 14.96
CA ALA A 491 -14.33 3.39 14.19
C ALA A 491 -13.11 4.05 13.52
N ALA A 492 -11.90 3.84 14.07
CA ALA A 492 -10.66 4.35 13.50
C ALA A 492 -10.32 3.62 12.19
N GLY A 493 -10.41 4.33 11.07
CA GLY A 493 -10.09 3.79 9.74
C GLY A 493 -11.26 3.15 8.99
N MET A 494 -12.40 2.92 9.65
CA MET A 494 -13.59 2.28 9.05
C MET A 494 -14.07 2.96 7.75
N GLY A 495 -13.92 4.28 7.61
CA GLY A 495 -14.24 5.00 6.37
C GLY A 495 -13.40 4.62 5.15
N GLN A 496 -12.30 3.86 5.31
CA GLN A 496 -11.54 3.28 4.19
C GLN A 496 -12.16 1.98 3.67
N MET A 497 -13.08 1.35 4.43
CA MET A 497 -13.75 0.10 4.03
C MET A 497 -14.76 0.30 2.88
N LYS A 498 -14.90 1.52 2.36
CA LYS A 498 -15.46 1.79 1.02
C LYS A 498 -14.70 1.07 -0.10
N ALA A 499 -13.40 0.80 0.10
CA ALA A 499 -12.53 0.19 -0.88
C ALA A 499 -12.41 -1.33 -0.71
N ASP A 500 -13.25 -1.94 0.14
CA ASP A 500 -13.27 -3.39 0.35
C ASP A 500 -13.94 -4.18 -0.81
N MET A 501 -14.35 -3.43 -1.83
CA MET A 501 -14.70 -3.86 -3.19
C MET A 501 -13.51 -3.72 -4.17
N GLY A 502 -12.29 -3.52 -3.68
CA GLY A 502 -11.09 -3.34 -4.53
C GLY A 502 -10.79 -4.54 -5.45
N GLY A 503 -11.23 -5.73 -5.05
CA GLY A 503 -11.25 -6.92 -5.90
C GLY A 503 -12.18 -6.76 -7.10
N ALA A 504 -13.45 -6.45 -6.83
CA ALA A 504 -14.45 -6.12 -7.85
C ALA A 504 -14.00 -5.00 -8.79
N ALA A 505 -13.43 -3.92 -8.24
CA ALA A 505 -12.93 -2.79 -9.01
C ALA A 505 -11.82 -3.20 -10.01
N SER A 506 -10.82 -3.93 -9.51
CA SER A 506 -9.67 -4.36 -10.32
C SER A 506 -10.06 -5.37 -11.40
N VAL A 507 -10.94 -6.32 -11.07
CA VAL A 507 -11.48 -7.30 -12.01
C VAL A 507 -12.34 -6.62 -13.09
N SER A 508 -13.21 -5.69 -12.70
CA SER A 508 -14.07 -4.94 -13.63
C SER A 508 -13.28 -4.10 -14.62
N ALA A 509 -12.27 -3.38 -14.13
CA ALA A 509 -11.41 -2.56 -14.97
C ALA A 509 -10.51 -3.40 -15.90
N ALA A 510 -9.99 -4.52 -15.41
CA ALA A 510 -9.21 -5.44 -16.24
C ALA A 510 -10.07 -6.08 -17.34
N PHE A 511 -11.30 -6.48 -17.01
CA PHE A 511 -12.27 -7.00 -17.98
C PHE A 511 -12.56 -5.98 -19.10
N GLU A 512 -12.79 -4.71 -18.77
CA GLU A 512 -12.94 -3.65 -19.76
C GLU A 512 -11.70 -3.49 -20.66
N ALA A 513 -10.50 -3.46 -20.06
CA ALA A 513 -9.25 -3.32 -20.80
C ALA A 513 -9.01 -4.50 -21.76
N ILE A 514 -9.28 -5.73 -21.32
CA ILE A 514 -9.17 -6.96 -22.12
C ILE A 514 -10.10 -6.89 -23.35
N ALA A 515 -11.34 -6.45 -23.16
CA ALA A 515 -12.31 -6.30 -24.24
C ALA A 515 -11.93 -5.17 -25.22
N ARG A 516 -11.45 -4.02 -24.71
CA ARG A 516 -10.96 -2.89 -25.53
C ARG A 516 -9.65 -3.17 -26.27
N LEU A 517 -8.79 -4.07 -25.75
CA LEU A 517 -7.61 -4.60 -26.43
C LEU A 517 -7.94 -5.70 -27.44
N HIS A 518 -9.21 -6.14 -27.52
CA HIS A 518 -9.65 -7.25 -28.36
C HIS A 518 -8.80 -8.52 -28.19
N LEU A 519 -8.40 -8.86 -26.96
CA LEU A 519 -7.55 -10.02 -26.73
C LEU A 519 -8.28 -11.32 -27.16
N PRO A 520 -7.61 -12.27 -27.85
CA PRO A 520 -8.28 -13.43 -28.45
C PRO A 520 -8.58 -14.57 -27.45
N VAL A 521 -9.06 -14.22 -26.25
CA VAL A 521 -9.38 -15.14 -25.15
C VAL A 521 -10.77 -14.85 -24.60
N ASN A 522 -11.57 -15.89 -24.37
CA ASN A 522 -12.84 -15.75 -23.66
C ASN A 522 -12.58 -15.44 -22.19
N VAL A 523 -13.24 -14.42 -21.64
CA VAL A 523 -13.09 -14.01 -20.24
C VAL A 523 -14.46 -13.87 -19.59
N THR A 524 -14.61 -14.43 -18.39
CA THR A 524 -15.78 -14.19 -17.53
C THR A 524 -15.33 -13.50 -16.25
N ALA A 525 -15.99 -12.41 -15.87
CA ALA A 525 -15.82 -11.77 -14.57
C ALA A 525 -17.07 -12.03 -13.71
N LEU A 526 -16.86 -12.49 -12.47
CA LEU A 526 -17.90 -12.82 -11.50
C LEU A 526 -17.69 -11.99 -10.24
N ILE A 527 -18.70 -11.21 -9.86
CA ILE A 527 -18.58 -10.20 -8.81
C ILE A 527 -19.79 -10.27 -7.89
N PRO A 528 -19.72 -11.00 -6.76
CA PRO A 528 -20.72 -10.92 -5.71
C PRO A 528 -20.64 -9.55 -5.01
N LEU A 529 -21.65 -8.71 -5.20
CA LEU A 529 -21.75 -7.36 -4.62
C LEU A 529 -22.71 -7.35 -3.42
N CYS A 530 -22.26 -6.80 -2.29
CA CYS A 530 -23.09 -6.59 -1.10
C CYS A 530 -22.51 -5.48 -0.19
N GLU A 531 -23.20 -5.20 0.91
CA GLU A 531 -22.66 -4.46 2.06
C GLU A 531 -22.71 -5.38 3.30
N ASN A 532 -21.67 -5.33 4.14
CA ASN A 532 -21.63 -6.06 5.41
C ASN A 532 -21.95 -5.08 6.56
N MET A 533 -23.16 -5.17 7.10
CA MET A 533 -23.74 -4.18 8.03
C MET A 533 -24.36 -4.84 9.27
N PRO A 534 -24.22 -4.28 10.49
CA PRO A 534 -24.96 -4.71 11.66
C PRO A 534 -26.43 -4.32 11.52
N SER A 535 -27.33 -5.29 11.70
CA SER A 535 -28.76 -5.04 11.85
C SER A 535 -29.41 -6.17 12.65
N GLY A 536 -30.70 -6.03 12.96
CA GLY A 536 -31.48 -7.11 13.59
C GLY A 536 -31.64 -8.36 12.71
N CYS A 537 -31.30 -8.28 11.41
CA CYS A 537 -31.41 -9.38 10.45
C CYS A 537 -30.06 -9.97 10.03
N ALA A 538 -28.94 -9.33 10.40
CA ALA A 538 -27.58 -9.75 10.03
C ALA A 538 -27.25 -11.18 10.48
N ASN A 539 -26.28 -11.81 9.80
CA ASN A 539 -25.64 -13.01 10.29
C ASN A 539 -24.85 -12.72 11.59
N LYS A 540 -24.61 -13.75 12.39
CA LYS A 540 -24.02 -13.65 13.73
C LYS A 540 -22.91 -14.69 13.90
N PRO A 541 -21.91 -14.42 14.78
CA PRO A 541 -21.04 -15.46 15.30
C PRO A 541 -21.84 -16.66 15.84
N GLY A 542 -21.51 -17.86 15.38
CA GLY A 542 -22.21 -19.12 15.67
C GLY A 542 -23.33 -19.52 14.70
N ASP A 543 -23.72 -18.67 13.75
CA ASP A 543 -24.64 -19.09 12.68
C ASP A 543 -23.97 -20.12 11.76
N VAL A 544 -24.72 -21.13 11.32
CA VAL A 544 -24.29 -22.08 10.28
C VAL A 544 -25.04 -21.80 8.99
N VAL A 545 -24.31 -21.65 7.89
CA VAL A 545 -24.87 -21.41 6.54
C VAL A 545 -24.44 -22.51 5.57
N THR A 546 -25.23 -22.73 4.53
CA THR A 546 -24.91 -23.71 3.47
C THR A 546 -24.46 -22.97 2.22
N ALA A 547 -23.26 -23.27 1.74
CA ALA A 547 -22.73 -22.76 0.48
C ALA A 547 -23.33 -23.51 -0.72
N ARG A 548 -23.11 -22.97 -1.92
CA ARG A 548 -23.64 -23.48 -3.19
C ARG A 548 -23.26 -24.93 -3.49
N ASN A 549 -22.06 -25.38 -3.11
CA ASN A 549 -21.63 -26.79 -3.23
C ASN A 549 -22.21 -27.72 -2.15
N GLY A 550 -23.14 -27.23 -1.32
CA GLY A 550 -23.75 -27.99 -0.22
C GLY A 550 -22.92 -28.05 1.06
N LYS A 551 -21.68 -27.53 1.07
CA LYS A 551 -20.82 -27.51 2.26
C LYS A 551 -21.37 -26.54 3.30
N THR A 552 -21.39 -26.96 4.56
CA THR A 552 -21.82 -26.13 5.69
C THR A 552 -20.64 -25.34 6.28
N ILE A 553 -20.90 -24.08 6.61
CA ILE A 553 -19.92 -23.13 7.14
C ILE A 553 -20.43 -22.57 8.47
N GLU A 554 -19.69 -22.79 9.55
CA GLU A 554 -19.81 -22.07 10.81
C GLU A 554 -19.21 -20.65 10.64
N ILE A 555 -20.03 -19.62 10.86
CA ILE A 555 -19.60 -18.23 10.87
C ILE A 555 -19.07 -17.93 12.28
N ASP A 556 -17.75 -18.01 12.49
CA ASP A 556 -17.10 -17.64 13.75
C ASP A 556 -16.95 -16.11 13.87
N ASN A 557 -16.72 -15.43 12.75
CA ASN A 557 -16.51 -13.99 12.70
C ASN A 557 -17.20 -13.36 11.46
N THR A 558 -18.07 -12.37 11.65
CA THR A 558 -18.74 -11.66 10.54
C THR A 558 -17.84 -10.60 9.87
N ASP A 559 -16.66 -10.32 10.43
CA ASP A 559 -15.55 -9.54 9.83
C ASP A 559 -14.63 -10.41 8.94
N ALA A 560 -15.10 -11.63 8.62
CA ALA A 560 -14.49 -12.55 7.67
C ALA A 560 -15.52 -12.93 6.59
N GLU A 561 -16.22 -11.92 6.10
CA GLU A 561 -17.31 -11.94 5.12
C GLU A 561 -16.86 -12.20 3.68
N GLY A 562 -15.71 -11.64 3.26
CA GLY A 562 -15.29 -11.61 1.87
C GLY A 562 -15.03 -13.01 1.31
N ARG A 563 -14.61 -13.94 2.17
CA ARG A 563 -14.44 -15.35 1.80
C ARG A 563 -15.77 -16.08 1.66
N LEU A 564 -16.81 -15.69 2.39
CA LEU A 564 -18.16 -16.27 2.28
C LEU A 564 -18.79 -15.91 0.94
N ILE A 565 -18.68 -14.64 0.52
CA ILE A 565 -19.21 -14.21 -0.78
C ILE A 565 -18.43 -14.81 -1.95
N LEU A 566 -17.11 -14.98 -1.80
CA LEU A 566 -16.27 -15.63 -2.80
C LEU A 566 -16.53 -17.14 -2.89
N ALA A 567 -16.85 -17.83 -1.78
CA ALA A 567 -17.11 -19.26 -1.80
C ALA A 567 -18.18 -19.66 -2.83
N ASP A 568 -19.32 -18.97 -2.83
CA ASP A 568 -20.41 -19.25 -3.78
C ASP A 568 -20.05 -18.84 -5.22
N ALA A 569 -19.30 -17.74 -5.38
CA ALA A 569 -18.82 -17.29 -6.69
C ALA A 569 -17.78 -18.25 -7.31
N LEU A 570 -16.89 -18.84 -6.49
CA LEU A 570 -15.90 -19.84 -6.87
C LEU A 570 -16.56 -21.19 -7.22
N CYS A 571 -17.61 -21.57 -6.49
CA CYS A 571 -18.44 -22.72 -6.85
C CYS A 571 -19.07 -22.54 -8.23
N TYR A 572 -19.71 -21.38 -8.47
CA TYR A 572 -20.32 -21.05 -9.76
C TYR A 572 -19.28 -20.99 -10.90
N ALA A 573 -18.11 -20.41 -10.64
CA ALA A 573 -16.99 -20.36 -11.58
C ALA A 573 -16.49 -21.77 -12.01
N SER A 574 -16.54 -22.74 -11.10
CA SER A 574 -16.00 -24.08 -11.35
C SER A 574 -16.86 -24.91 -12.32
N GLU A 575 -18.16 -24.61 -12.46
CA GLU A 575 -19.09 -25.42 -13.26
C GLU A 575 -18.77 -25.46 -14.76
N VAL A 576 -18.13 -24.41 -15.29
CA VAL A 576 -17.92 -24.21 -16.74
C VAL A 576 -16.56 -24.70 -17.26
N LYS A 577 -15.82 -25.49 -16.48
CA LYS A 577 -14.48 -26.01 -16.83
C LYS A 577 -13.53 -24.93 -17.39
N PRO A 578 -13.19 -23.91 -16.59
CA PRO A 578 -12.40 -22.78 -17.03
C PRO A 578 -10.93 -23.15 -17.28
N LEU A 579 -10.24 -22.32 -18.08
CA LEU A 579 -8.78 -22.41 -18.29
C LEU A 579 -8.01 -22.13 -16.99
N ALA A 580 -8.50 -21.16 -16.21
CA ALA A 580 -8.13 -20.92 -14.83
C ALA A 580 -9.19 -20.07 -14.13
N ILE A 581 -9.21 -20.11 -12.80
CA ILE A 581 -9.95 -19.18 -11.95
C ILE A 581 -8.93 -18.32 -11.19
N ILE A 582 -9.05 -17.00 -11.28
CA ILE A 582 -8.22 -16.07 -10.51
C ILE A 582 -9.13 -15.16 -9.70
N ASP A 583 -9.16 -15.34 -8.38
CA ASP A 583 -9.92 -14.47 -7.49
C ASP A 583 -9.04 -13.39 -6.86
N VAL A 584 -9.62 -12.20 -6.68
CA VAL A 584 -8.92 -10.98 -6.24
C VAL A 584 -9.74 -10.33 -5.13
N ALA A 585 -9.10 -10.10 -3.98
CA ALA A 585 -9.81 -9.64 -2.79
C ALA A 585 -8.93 -8.88 -1.81
N THR A 586 -9.48 -7.81 -1.23
CA THR A 586 -9.01 -7.21 0.03
C THR A 586 -9.40 -8.15 1.18
N LEU A 587 -8.72 -9.29 1.30
CA LEU A 587 -9.25 -10.41 2.08
C LEU A 587 -8.76 -10.43 3.54
N THR A 588 -7.48 -10.12 3.80
CA THR A 588 -6.96 -10.18 5.17
C THR A 588 -6.00 -9.05 5.53
N GLY A 589 -6.26 -8.40 6.67
CA GLY A 589 -5.26 -7.56 7.34
C GLY A 589 -4.02 -8.34 7.80
N ALA A 590 -4.02 -9.67 7.72
CA ALA A 590 -2.83 -10.48 7.91
C ALA A 590 -1.84 -10.35 6.75
N MET A 591 -2.30 -10.06 5.52
CA MET A 591 -1.43 -9.86 4.37
C MET A 591 -0.70 -8.52 4.43
N ASP A 592 -1.37 -7.46 4.87
CA ASP A 592 -0.73 -6.15 5.16
C ASP A 592 0.41 -6.30 6.18
N ILE A 593 0.20 -7.06 7.26
CA ILE A 593 1.24 -7.34 8.25
C ILE A 593 2.38 -8.21 7.68
N ALA A 594 2.13 -9.05 6.67
CA ALA A 594 3.11 -9.96 6.10
C ALA A 594 3.99 -9.33 5.00
N LEU A 595 3.38 -8.58 4.07
CA LEU A 595 4.03 -8.03 2.86
C LEU A 595 3.91 -6.50 2.74
N GLY A 596 2.95 -5.88 3.47
CA GLY A 596 2.59 -4.48 3.32
C GLY A 596 2.26 -4.10 1.87
N GLN A 597 2.63 -2.89 1.47
CA GLN A 597 2.39 -2.35 0.12
C GLN A 597 3.41 -2.84 -0.94
N ALA A 598 4.40 -3.64 -0.54
CA ALA A 598 5.50 -4.05 -1.42
C ALA A 598 5.06 -5.04 -2.51
N ALA A 599 4.22 -6.01 -2.17
CA ALA A 599 3.78 -7.06 -3.09
C ALA A 599 2.36 -7.56 -2.76
N THR A 600 1.63 -7.99 -3.78
CA THR A 600 0.38 -8.75 -3.61
C THR A 600 0.71 -10.16 -3.14
N GLY A 601 -0.01 -10.69 -2.15
CA GLY A 601 0.13 -12.07 -1.75
C GLY A 601 -0.71 -13.00 -2.62
N VAL A 602 -0.07 -13.99 -3.24
CA VAL A 602 -0.70 -14.92 -4.18
C VAL A 602 -0.64 -16.34 -3.64
N PHE A 603 -1.79 -16.98 -3.47
CA PHE A 603 -1.91 -18.41 -3.20
C PHE A 603 -2.34 -19.13 -4.47
N THR A 604 -1.80 -20.32 -4.76
CA THR A 604 -2.20 -21.06 -5.96
C THR A 604 -1.86 -22.55 -5.86
N ASN A 605 -2.77 -23.36 -6.41
CA ASN A 605 -2.60 -24.81 -6.59
C ASN A 605 -1.70 -25.16 -7.80
N SER A 606 -1.44 -24.22 -8.71
CA SER A 606 -0.78 -24.48 -10.01
C SER A 606 0.55 -23.73 -10.14
N LEU A 607 1.62 -24.48 -10.46
CA LEU A 607 2.95 -23.89 -10.69
C LEU A 607 3.06 -23.21 -12.06
N SER A 608 2.37 -23.71 -13.09
CA SER A 608 2.32 -23.07 -14.41
C SER A 608 1.61 -21.72 -14.32
N LEU A 609 0.47 -21.67 -13.61
CA LEU A 609 -0.25 -20.44 -13.35
C LEU A 609 0.58 -19.44 -12.52
N TRP A 610 1.29 -19.91 -11.47
CA TRP A 610 2.21 -19.06 -10.70
C TRP A 610 3.26 -18.38 -11.60
N ASN A 611 3.90 -19.13 -12.50
CA ASN A 611 4.95 -18.58 -13.35
C ASN A 611 4.42 -17.48 -14.28
N LEU A 612 3.20 -17.66 -14.84
CA LEU A 612 2.52 -16.64 -15.63
C LEU A 612 2.18 -15.39 -14.81
N ILE A 613 1.65 -15.56 -13.59
CA ILE A 613 1.34 -14.45 -12.67
C ILE A 613 2.60 -13.66 -12.30
N CYS A 614 3.70 -14.38 -12.01
CA CYS A 614 4.98 -13.78 -11.66
C CYS A 614 5.53 -12.92 -12.80
N GLN A 615 5.52 -13.45 -14.03
CA GLN A 615 5.94 -12.71 -15.22
C GLN A 615 5.07 -11.47 -15.48
N ALA A 616 3.74 -11.61 -15.47
CA ALA A 616 2.83 -10.48 -15.65
C ALA A 616 2.99 -9.40 -14.56
N GLY A 617 3.37 -9.79 -13.34
CA GLY A 617 3.76 -8.88 -12.27
C GLY A 617 5.03 -8.09 -12.60
N PHE A 618 6.07 -8.75 -13.11
CA PHE A 618 7.30 -8.09 -13.58
C PHE A 618 7.03 -7.11 -14.73
N ASP A 619 6.29 -7.54 -15.75
CA ASP A 619 5.98 -6.73 -16.93
C ASP A 619 5.25 -5.43 -16.53
N CYS A 620 4.29 -5.53 -15.60
CA CYS A 620 3.56 -4.39 -15.03
C CYS A 620 4.35 -3.56 -14.00
N GLY A 621 5.49 -4.05 -13.51
CA GLY A 621 6.19 -3.44 -12.36
C GLY A 621 5.39 -3.52 -11.06
N GLU A 622 4.57 -4.56 -10.89
CA GLU A 622 3.77 -4.84 -9.70
C GLU A 622 4.15 -6.20 -9.12
N ARG A 623 4.94 -6.18 -8.04
CA ARG A 623 5.49 -7.39 -7.43
C ARG A 623 4.38 -8.32 -6.91
N MET A 624 4.48 -9.60 -7.25
CA MET A 624 3.63 -10.70 -6.80
C MET A 624 4.47 -11.62 -5.91
N TRP A 625 3.91 -12.13 -4.81
CA TRP A 625 4.64 -13.01 -3.90
C TRP A 625 3.87 -14.29 -3.60
N ARG A 626 4.49 -15.46 -3.83
CA ARG A 626 3.82 -16.75 -3.62
C ARG A 626 3.77 -17.13 -2.14
N MET A 627 2.55 -17.25 -1.63
CA MET A 627 2.27 -17.66 -0.26
C MET A 627 1.96 -19.17 -0.18
N PRO A 628 2.27 -19.82 0.96
CA PRO A 628 2.14 -21.28 1.09
C PRO A 628 0.68 -21.72 1.31
N LEU A 629 0.27 -22.76 0.59
CA LEU A 629 -1.05 -23.38 0.68
C LEU A 629 -0.95 -24.84 1.15
N TYR A 630 -0.39 -25.04 2.35
CA TYR A 630 -0.21 -26.37 2.93
C TYR A 630 -1.49 -26.89 3.59
N LYS A 631 -1.72 -28.21 3.53
CA LYS A 631 -2.85 -28.91 4.18
C LYS A 631 -3.05 -28.54 5.67
N HIS A 632 -1.97 -28.18 6.37
CA HIS A 632 -2.01 -27.67 7.74
C HIS A 632 -2.97 -26.47 7.94
N TYR A 633 -3.22 -25.67 6.90
CA TYR A 633 -4.17 -24.56 6.96
C TYR A 633 -5.62 -25.04 6.77
N SER A 634 -5.87 -26.01 5.89
CA SER A 634 -7.17 -26.67 5.74
C SER A 634 -7.58 -27.42 7.02
N ASP A 635 -6.64 -28.06 7.71
CA ASP A 635 -6.89 -28.70 9.01
C ASP A 635 -7.25 -27.68 10.13
N GLN A 636 -6.87 -26.40 9.98
CA GLN A 636 -7.17 -25.34 10.95
C GLN A 636 -8.56 -24.70 10.79
N ILE A 637 -9.23 -24.88 9.65
CA ILE A 637 -10.57 -24.33 9.39
C ILE A 637 -11.70 -25.35 9.61
N LYS A 638 -11.42 -26.54 10.15
CA LYS A 638 -12.45 -27.54 10.50
C LYS A 638 -13.35 -27.03 11.62
N SER A 639 -14.66 -27.10 11.43
CA SER A 639 -15.65 -26.79 12.48
C SER A 639 -15.92 -28.02 13.36
N ASP A 640 -16.54 -27.78 14.51
CA ASP A 640 -17.05 -28.83 15.41
C ASP A 640 -18.60 -28.97 15.28
N VAL A 641 -19.26 -28.07 14.55
CA VAL A 641 -20.73 -28.02 14.34
C VAL A 641 -21.15 -27.94 12.86
N ALA A 642 -20.20 -27.72 11.95
CA ALA A 642 -20.35 -27.67 10.50
C ALA A 642 -19.17 -28.41 9.81
N ASP A 643 -19.12 -28.46 8.49
CA ASP A 643 -17.98 -29.06 7.77
C ASP A 643 -16.70 -28.23 7.96
N ILE A 644 -16.82 -26.90 7.82
CA ILE A 644 -15.75 -25.94 8.05
C ILE A 644 -16.27 -24.71 8.81
N ARG A 645 -15.35 -23.90 9.34
CA ARG A 645 -15.62 -22.58 9.91
C ARG A 645 -14.93 -21.50 9.08
N ASN A 646 -15.46 -20.28 9.05
CA ASN A 646 -14.91 -19.23 8.19
C ASN A 646 -13.57 -18.65 8.67
N THR A 647 -13.15 -18.91 9.92
CA THR A 647 -11.85 -18.51 10.47
C THR A 647 -10.89 -19.69 10.68
N GLY A 648 -9.61 -19.41 10.93
CA GLY A 648 -8.70 -20.41 11.48
C GLY A 648 -8.88 -20.53 12.99
N LYS A 649 -8.70 -21.74 13.56
CA LYS A 649 -8.68 -22.01 15.02
C LYS A 649 -7.72 -21.11 15.85
N LYS A 650 -6.83 -20.36 15.20
CA LYS A 650 -5.95 -19.34 15.79
C LYS A 650 -5.85 -18.13 14.85
N ARG A 651 -5.60 -16.95 15.43
CA ARG A 651 -5.33 -15.70 14.68
C ARG A 651 -4.11 -15.78 13.75
N SER A 652 -3.11 -16.61 14.09
CA SER A 652 -1.88 -16.75 13.31
C SER A 652 -2.15 -17.35 11.93
N ALA A 653 -1.40 -16.91 10.91
CA ALA A 653 -1.58 -17.35 9.52
C ALA A 653 -3.01 -17.10 8.95
N GLY A 654 -3.63 -15.98 9.34
CA GLY A 654 -4.96 -15.57 8.86
C GLY A 654 -5.11 -15.54 7.33
N ALA A 655 -4.07 -15.10 6.61
CA ALA A 655 -4.04 -15.14 5.14
C ALA A 655 -4.06 -16.57 4.59
N CYS A 656 -3.20 -17.46 5.10
CA CYS A 656 -3.11 -18.84 4.63
C CYS A 656 -4.37 -19.66 4.96
N THR A 657 -5.01 -19.40 6.10
CA THR A 657 -6.29 -20.02 6.47
C THR A 657 -7.46 -19.45 5.67
N ALA A 658 -7.42 -18.18 5.25
CA ALA A 658 -8.39 -17.62 4.31
C ALA A 658 -8.26 -18.26 2.92
N ALA A 659 -7.05 -18.39 2.39
CA ALA A 659 -6.81 -19.07 1.12
C ALA A 659 -7.19 -20.55 1.17
N ALA A 660 -6.87 -21.25 2.27
CA ALA A 660 -7.31 -22.63 2.47
C ALA A 660 -8.84 -22.77 2.56
N PHE A 661 -9.55 -21.77 3.10
CA PHE A 661 -11.00 -21.73 3.08
C PHE A 661 -11.54 -21.59 1.66
N LEU A 662 -10.99 -20.68 0.84
CA LEU A 662 -11.41 -20.51 -0.56
C LEU A 662 -11.16 -21.78 -1.39
N GLN A 663 -10.07 -22.50 -1.14
CA GLN A 663 -9.74 -23.75 -1.83
C GLN A 663 -10.83 -24.82 -1.69
N GLU A 664 -11.61 -24.83 -0.61
CA GLU A 664 -12.70 -25.78 -0.37
C GLU A 664 -13.93 -25.58 -1.30
N PHE A 665 -13.90 -24.54 -2.15
CA PHE A 665 -14.97 -24.12 -3.06
C PHE A 665 -14.51 -24.04 -4.53
N VAL A 666 -13.35 -24.64 -4.86
CA VAL A 666 -12.76 -24.61 -6.20
C VAL A 666 -12.52 -26.03 -6.71
N GLU A 667 -13.07 -26.35 -7.88
CA GLU A 667 -12.83 -27.62 -8.58
C GLU A 667 -11.96 -27.47 -9.84
N ALA A 668 -11.58 -26.23 -10.20
CA ALA A 668 -10.74 -25.95 -11.36
C ALA A 668 -9.28 -26.41 -11.18
N GLU A 669 -8.71 -26.97 -12.26
CA GLU A 669 -7.31 -27.45 -12.29
C GLU A 669 -6.28 -26.34 -12.00
N HIS A 670 -6.58 -25.13 -12.45
CA HIS A 670 -5.71 -23.96 -12.28
C HIS A 670 -6.46 -22.86 -11.53
N TRP A 671 -6.03 -22.59 -10.30
CA TRP A 671 -6.61 -21.55 -9.46
C TRP A 671 -5.55 -20.73 -8.73
N ALA A 672 -5.79 -19.43 -8.64
CA ALA A 672 -5.03 -18.52 -7.80
C ALA A 672 -5.93 -17.53 -7.05
N HIS A 673 -5.60 -17.29 -5.79
CA HIS A 673 -6.19 -16.25 -4.94
C HIS A 673 -5.17 -15.13 -4.72
N PHE A 674 -5.57 -13.88 -5.00
CA PHE A 674 -4.78 -12.67 -4.80
C PHE A 674 -5.33 -11.91 -3.59
N ASP A 675 -4.64 -11.98 -2.45
CA ASP A 675 -4.92 -11.11 -1.29
C ASP A 675 -4.23 -9.76 -1.51
N ILE A 676 -5.04 -8.77 -1.90
CA ILE A 676 -4.59 -7.41 -2.24
C ILE A 676 -4.75 -6.43 -1.08
N ALA A 677 -5.14 -6.88 0.12
CA ALA A 677 -5.36 -6.01 1.28
C ALA A 677 -4.14 -5.12 1.60
N GLY A 678 -2.93 -5.67 1.52
CA GLY A 678 -1.69 -4.93 1.74
C GLY A 678 -1.37 -3.89 0.66
N VAL A 679 -1.88 -4.04 -0.56
CA VAL A 679 -1.63 -3.13 -1.71
C VAL A 679 -2.82 -2.27 -2.10
N MET A 680 -3.90 -2.27 -1.30
CA MET A 680 -5.16 -1.56 -1.56
C MET A 680 -4.97 -0.04 -1.79
N ASP A 681 -4.07 0.59 -1.03
CA ASP A 681 -3.70 1.99 -1.16
C ASP A 681 -2.19 2.17 -1.39
N ASN A 682 -1.77 3.37 -1.81
CA ASN A 682 -0.36 3.76 -1.94
C ASN A 682 0.03 4.83 -0.89
N SER A 683 -0.50 4.75 0.33
CA SER A 683 -0.29 5.74 1.39
C SER A 683 1.14 5.78 1.95
N ALA A 684 1.90 4.68 1.81
CA ALA A 684 3.33 4.62 2.13
C ALA A 684 4.25 5.04 0.96
N ASN A 685 3.68 5.45 -0.19
CA ASN A 685 4.40 5.72 -1.45
C ASN A 685 5.27 4.53 -1.93
N ALA A 686 4.79 3.30 -1.73
CA ALA A 686 5.50 2.09 -2.15
C ALA A 686 5.72 2.02 -3.66
N ILE A 687 4.77 2.56 -4.45
CA ILE A 687 4.87 2.72 -5.90
C ILE A 687 5.13 4.20 -6.22
N PRO A 688 6.32 4.60 -6.69
CA PRO A 688 6.69 6.01 -6.88
C PRO A 688 5.91 6.76 -7.97
N TYR A 689 5.24 6.03 -8.86
CA TYR A 689 4.46 6.56 -9.98
C TYR A 689 2.93 6.52 -9.72
N LEU A 690 2.50 6.20 -8.49
CA LEU A 690 1.11 6.32 -8.05
C LEU A 690 0.95 7.43 -7.01
N ASN A 691 -0.02 8.31 -7.18
CA ASN A 691 -0.41 9.26 -6.12
C ASN A 691 -0.98 8.55 -4.89
N LYS A 692 -0.84 9.19 -3.72
CA LYS A 692 -1.51 8.78 -2.48
C LYS A 692 -3.02 8.69 -2.69
N GLY A 693 -3.60 7.58 -2.22
CA GLY A 693 -5.00 7.20 -2.39
C GLY A 693 -5.08 5.71 -2.73
N MET A 694 -6.24 5.25 -3.17
CA MET A 694 -6.42 3.88 -3.64
C MET A 694 -5.51 3.58 -4.84
N SER A 695 -5.02 2.35 -4.93
CA SER A 695 -3.98 1.96 -5.89
C SER A 695 -4.53 1.40 -7.20
N GLY A 696 -5.73 0.80 -7.18
CA GLY A 696 -6.30 0.04 -8.31
C GLY A 696 -5.48 -1.21 -8.69
N ARG A 697 -4.58 -1.65 -7.82
CA ARG A 697 -3.75 -2.84 -8.03
C ARG A 697 -4.58 -4.10 -7.73
N PRO A 698 -4.54 -5.13 -8.59
CA PRO A 698 -3.51 -5.42 -9.57
C PRO A 698 -4.04 -5.36 -11.01
N THR A 699 -4.88 -4.37 -11.35
CA THR A 699 -5.63 -4.28 -12.63
C THR A 699 -4.80 -4.64 -13.87
N ARG A 700 -3.62 -4.01 -14.05
CA ARG A 700 -2.78 -4.25 -15.24
C ARG A 700 -2.25 -5.70 -15.31
N VAL A 701 -1.94 -6.31 -14.18
CA VAL A 701 -1.44 -7.70 -14.12
C VAL A 701 -2.51 -8.69 -14.56
N LEU A 702 -3.79 -8.45 -14.24
CA LEU A 702 -4.89 -9.29 -14.72
C LEU A 702 -5.02 -9.24 -16.25
N VAL A 703 -4.79 -8.07 -16.86
CA VAL A 703 -4.78 -7.91 -18.33
C VAL A 703 -3.60 -8.66 -18.95
N GLU A 704 -2.40 -8.54 -18.40
CA GLU A 704 -1.22 -9.26 -18.93
C GLU A 704 -1.27 -10.78 -18.70
N ILE A 705 -1.93 -11.25 -17.63
CA ILE A 705 -2.26 -12.68 -17.48
C ILE A 705 -3.19 -13.12 -18.62
N ALA A 706 -4.25 -12.37 -18.93
CA ALA A 706 -5.15 -12.68 -20.04
C ALA A 706 -4.41 -12.64 -21.40
N ARG A 707 -3.51 -11.69 -21.61
CA ARG A 707 -2.63 -11.62 -22.79
C ARG A 707 -1.72 -12.87 -22.88
N GLY A 708 -1.19 -13.33 -21.76
CA GLY A 708 -0.40 -14.56 -21.68
C GLY A 708 -1.19 -15.83 -21.99
N PHE A 709 -2.46 -15.94 -21.55
CA PHE A 709 -3.35 -17.03 -21.96
C PHE A 709 -3.67 -16.99 -23.46
N ALA A 710 -3.92 -15.80 -24.00
CA ALA A 710 -4.21 -15.59 -25.42
C ALA A 710 -3.04 -16.01 -26.34
N ILE A 711 -1.80 -15.74 -25.93
CA ILE A 711 -0.59 -16.11 -26.67
C ILE A 711 -0.23 -17.59 -26.46
N ASN A 712 -0.08 -18.02 -25.21
CA ASN A 712 0.59 -19.28 -24.91
C ASN A 712 -0.35 -20.48 -24.85
N LYS A 713 -1.68 -20.28 -24.75
CA LYS A 713 -2.71 -21.31 -24.52
C LYS A 713 -2.20 -22.42 -23.59
N LEU A 714 -2.15 -22.16 -22.28
CA LEU A 714 -1.85 -23.19 -21.26
C LEU A 714 -2.66 -24.46 -21.60
N ARG A 715 -1.94 -25.55 -21.86
CA ARG A 715 -2.36 -26.75 -22.58
C ARG A 715 -1.92 -28.00 -21.83
#